data_AF-A0A1H8VWM8-F1
#
_entry.id   AF-A0A1H8VWM8-F1
#
_cell.length_a   1.000
_cell.length_b   1.000
_cell.length_c   1.000
_cell.angle_alpha   90.00
_cell.angle_beta   90.00
_cell.angle_gamma   90.00
#
_symmetry.space_group_name_H-M   'P 1'
#
loop_
_entity.id
_entity.type
_entity.pdbx_description
1 polymer ?
#
loop_
_entity_poly.entity_id
_entity_poly.type
_entity_poly.pdbx_seq_one_letter_code
_entity_poly.pdbx_strand_id
1 'polypeptide(L)'
;MNKLNTGKINAWVAGMFVVLIVAIVLLFANFAYLGTQTNYDNQYQGQATELRILSQQLAKSASEAATGKAEAFKDLRQARAEFERRLTILRSGDPQTGLPPSPAILGPRLDTLQSQWETQRKQVDTMLGSEQTVLSLHQLSGALADTIPQLQVENEEVVDILIERGAPAGQVVVAQRQALLAERILGAINKILTGDEAAVQAADSFGRDASLFGRVLKAMREGNASMGIAKITDPEAVSRLNEANKLFEFVSGNVDEILATSPELLQIRSAVGLIYQGSQALLGSASELSAGYASLAQSRKINTVGSYLLVFIALGAILCIGYILVRDTRRRLAETDEKNQRNQTAILRLLDEIADLADGDLTVQATVTEDFTGAIADSINYSIDQLRELVETINQTAVQVAAAAQESQDTATVLAEASEHQAQEIAGASAAINEMAVSIDQVSTNASESTAVAERSVAIANKGNQVVHNTIIGMDSIREQIQDTAKRIKRLGESSQEIGDIVGLINDIADQTNILALNAAIQASMAGDAGRGFAVVADEVQRLAERSSGATKQIEALVKAIQTDTNEAVISMEQTTSEVVRGAALAQDAGVALEEIEKVSQSLAGLIQNISNAARQQSSSASHISSTMNVIQEITSQTSAGTTATARSIGELAKLASEMRRSVSGFNLPNEQPLG
;
A
#
# COMPACT_ATOMS: atom_id res chain seq x y z
N MET A 1 44.78 -89.06 -40.28
CA MET A 1 43.82 -88.89 -39.17
C MET A 1 43.74 -87.45 -38.60
N ASN A 2 44.17 -86.40 -39.33
CA ASN A 2 44.26 -85.01 -38.80
C ASN A 2 43.30 -83.96 -39.40
N LYS A 3 42.40 -84.34 -40.34
CA LYS A 3 41.42 -83.40 -40.93
C LYS A 3 40.09 -83.31 -40.17
N LEU A 4 39.82 -84.20 -39.20
CA LEU A 4 38.58 -84.17 -38.42
C LEU A 4 38.62 -83.27 -37.18
N ASN A 5 39.79 -82.75 -36.77
CA ASN A 5 39.92 -81.95 -35.54
C ASN A 5 39.95 -80.44 -35.77
N THR A 6 40.35 -79.97 -36.96
CA THR A 6 40.31 -78.55 -37.36
C THR A 6 38.89 -78.04 -37.58
N GLY A 7 37.97 -78.89 -38.06
CA GLY A 7 36.55 -78.52 -38.18
C GLY A 7 35.88 -78.28 -36.82
N LYS A 8 36.29 -78.99 -35.76
CA LYS A 8 35.78 -78.80 -34.40
C LYS A 8 36.32 -77.53 -33.73
N ILE A 9 37.58 -77.18 -33.99
CA ILE A 9 38.19 -75.94 -33.48
C ILE A 9 37.60 -74.71 -34.18
N ASN A 10 37.45 -74.74 -35.51
CA ASN A 10 36.80 -73.65 -36.24
C ASN A 10 35.32 -73.47 -35.83
N ALA A 11 34.61 -74.55 -35.53
CA ALA A 11 33.25 -74.46 -34.99
C ALA A 11 33.20 -73.85 -33.58
N TRP A 12 34.19 -74.14 -32.72
CA TRP A 12 34.31 -73.54 -31.38
C TRP A 12 34.69 -72.06 -31.43
N VAL A 13 35.63 -71.68 -32.30
CA VAL A 13 36.01 -70.28 -32.52
C VAL A 13 34.84 -69.50 -33.12
N ALA A 14 34.15 -70.05 -34.11
CA ALA A 14 32.94 -69.46 -34.67
C ALA A 14 31.84 -69.31 -33.60
N GLY A 15 31.64 -70.31 -32.74
CA GLY A 15 30.70 -70.24 -31.61
C GLY A 15 31.05 -69.13 -30.62
N MET A 16 32.33 -68.95 -30.28
CA MET A 16 32.77 -67.87 -29.40
C MET A 16 32.69 -66.48 -30.05
N PHE A 17 32.93 -66.40 -31.36
CA PHE A 17 32.74 -65.16 -32.13
C PHE A 17 31.27 -64.73 -32.14
N VAL A 18 30.35 -65.70 -32.27
CA VAL A 18 28.90 -65.45 -32.15
C VAL A 18 28.56 -64.95 -30.74
N VAL A 19 29.09 -65.57 -29.68
CA VAL A 19 28.88 -65.11 -28.30
C VAL A 19 29.42 -63.69 -28.07
N LEU A 20 30.59 -63.36 -28.63
CA LEU A 20 31.18 -62.02 -28.56
C LEU A 20 30.30 -60.98 -29.28
N ILE A 21 29.88 -61.27 -30.51
CA ILE A 21 29.01 -60.37 -31.28
C ILE A 21 27.69 -60.18 -30.56
N VAL A 22 27.08 -61.25 -30.04
CA VAL A 22 25.85 -61.17 -29.25
C VAL A 22 26.05 -60.33 -28.00
N ALA A 23 27.17 -60.50 -27.27
CA ALA A 23 27.48 -59.69 -26.09
C ALA A 23 27.68 -58.19 -26.42
N ILE A 24 28.38 -57.86 -27.50
CA ILE A 24 28.60 -56.47 -27.95
C ILE A 24 27.28 -55.85 -28.43
N VAL A 25 26.47 -56.57 -29.20
CA VAL A 25 25.16 -56.11 -29.65
C VAL A 25 24.22 -55.89 -28.47
N LEU A 26 24.22 -56.79 -27.47
CA LEU A 26 23.44 -56.62 -26.24
C LEU A 26 23.96 -55.44 -25.39
N LEU A 27 25.27 -55.20 -25.34
CA LEU A 27 25.84 -54.05 -24.64
C LEU A 27 25.46 -52.73 -25.32
N PHE A 28 25.59 -52.65 -26.65
CA PHE A 28 25.18 -51.47 -27.41
C PHE A 28 23.67 -51.24 -27.32
N ALA A 29 22.85 -52.29 -27.44
CA ALA A 29 21.40 -52.21 -27.26
C ALA A 29 21.02 -51.75 -25.84
N ASN A 30 21.71 -52.25 -24.81
CA ASN A 30 21.49 -51.84 -23.43
C ASN A 30 21.95 -50.39 -23.18
N PHE A 31 23.08 -49.96 -23.75
CA PHE A 31 23.55 -48.58 -23.64
C PHE A 31 22.63 -47.59 -24.37
N ALA A 32 22.19 -47.94 -25.58
CA ALA A 32 21.20 -47.16 -26.33
C ALA A 32 19.87 -47.09 -25.55
N TYR A 33 19.39 -48.21 -25.01
CA TYR A 33 18.19 -48.27 -24.17
C TYR A 33 18.32 -47.40 -22.91
N LEU A 34 19.45 -47.48 -22.18
CA LEU A 34 19.71 -46.63 -21.01
C LEU A 34 19.78 -45.15 -21.38
N GLY A 35 20.42 -44.80 -22.51
CA GLY A 35 20.52 -43.43 -23.00
C GLY A 35 19.14 -42.83 -23.33
N THR A 36 18.33 -43.57 -24.09
CA THR A 36 16.94 -43.18 -24.39
C THR A 36 16.11 -43.04 -23.13
N GLN A 37 16.24 -43.97 -22.18
CA GLN A 37 15.50 -43.94 -20.93
C GLN A 37 15.90 -42.76 -20.03
N THR A 38 17.19 -42.45 -19.94
CA THR A 38 17.70 -41.30 -19.18
C THR A 38 17.17 -39.98 -19.77
N ASN A 39 17.06 -39.91 -21.10
CA ASN A 39 16.47 -38.74 -21.76
C ASN A 39 14.97 -38.58 -21.43
N TYR A 40 14.21 -39.67 -21.40
CA TYR A 40 12.80 -39.63 -20.96
C TYR A 40 12.67 -39.21 -19.50
N ASP A 41 13.50 -39.74 -18.61
CA ASP A 41 13.48 -39.40 -17.17
C ASP A 41 13.74 -37.90 -16.95
N ASN A 42 14.69 -37.30 -17.69
CA ASN A 42 14.95 -35.85 -17.67
C ASN A 42 13.74 -35.04 -18.18
N GLN A 43 13.10 -35.48 -19.25
CA GLN A 43 11.91 -34.81 -19.78
C GLN A 43 10.74 -34.88 -18.79
N TYR A 44 10.46 -36.05 -18.19
CA TYR A 44 9.41 -36.17 -17.17
C TYR A 44 9.67 -35.28 -15.96
N GLN A 45 10.92 -35.23 -15.47
CA GLN A 45 11.30 -34.37 -14.36
C GLN A 45 11.16 -32.88 -14.70
N GLY A 46 11.53 -32.48 -15.92
CA GLY A 46 11.34 -31.12 -16.43
C GLY A 46 9.86 -30.73 -16.46
N GLN A 47 9.00 -31.57 -17.05
CA GLN A 47 7.56 -31.33 -17.10
C GLN A 47 6.93 -31.24 -15.71
N ALA A 48 7.32 -32.12 -14.78
CA ALA A 48 6.82 -32.08 -13.40
C ALA A 48 7.28 -30.83 -12.64
N THR A 49 8.49 -30.32 -12.93
CA THR A 49 9.00 -29.09 -12.31
C THR A 49 8.24 -27.86 -12.82
N GLU A 50 7.96 -27.79 -14.12
CA GLU A 50 7.16 -26.72 -14.72
C GLU A 50 5.72 -26.71 -14.18
N LEU A 51 5.11 -27.88 -13.95
CA LEU A 51 3.79 -27.96 -13.29
C LEU A 51 3.79 -27.33 -11.88
N ARG A 52 4.90 -27.39 -11.14
CA ARG A 52 5.03 -26.73 -9.81
C ARG A 52 5.08 -25.21 -9.94
N ILE A 53 5.76 -24.70 -10.98
CA ILE A 53 5.85 -23.26 -11.24
C ILE A 53 4.47 -22.74 -11.67
N LEU A 54 3.83 -23.44 -12.61
CA LEU A 54 2.52 -23.09 -13.12
C LEU A 54 1.44 -23.14 -12.04
N SER A 55 1.51 -24.06 -11.08
CA SER A 55 0.55 -24.08 -9.96
C SER A 55 0.61 -22.79 -9.14
N GLN A 56 1.80 -22.27 -8.84
CA GLN A 56 1.97 -20.99 -8.14
C GLN A 56 1.56 -19.80 -9.01
N GLN A 57 1.91 -19.81 -10.31
CA GLN A 57 1.53 -18.76 -11.24
C GLN A 57 0.01 -18.62 -11.38
N LEU A 58 -0.74 -19.73 -11.40
CA LEU A 58 -2.20 -19.71 -11.41
C LEU A 58 -2.79 -18.96 -10.21
N ALA A 59 -2.25 -19.17 -9.00
CA ALA A 59 -2.72 -18.47 -7.80
C ALA A 59 -2.40 -16.97 -7.84
N LYS A 60 -1.17 -16.63 -8.27
CA LYS A 60 -0.75 -15.24 -8.41
C LYS A 60 -1.59 -14.49 -9.45
N SER A 61 -1.69 -15.03 -10.66
CA SER A 61 -2.44 -14.41 -11.76
C SER A 61 -3.93 -14.33 -11.46
N ALA A 62 -4.51 -15.31 -10.76
CA ALA A 62 -5.90 -15.22 -10.29
C ALA A 62 -6.07 -14.07 -9.28
N SER A 63 -5.21 -13.97 -8.26
CA SER A 63 -5.30 -12.87 -7.28
C SER A 63 -5.19 -11.49 -7.95
N GLU A 64 -4.25 -11.33 -8.89
CA GLU A 64 -4.05 -10.08 -9.63
C GLU A 64 -5.21 -9.77 -10.61
N ALA A 65 -5.77 -10.77 -11.28
CA ALA A 65 -6.93 -10.62 -12.15
C ALA A 65 -8.18 -10.18 -11.36
N ALA A 66 -8.36 -10.66 -10.12
CA ALA A 66 -9.43 -10.20 -9.23
C ALA A 66 -9.32 -8.71 -8.84
N THR A 67 -8.17 -8.06 -9.06
CA THR A 67 -7.98 -6.62 -8.82
C THR A 67 -8.20 -5.75 -10.07
N GLY A 68 -8.74 -6.32 -11.15
CA GLY A 68 -9.04 -5.56 -12.37
C GLY A 68 -7.86 -5.42 -13.34
N LYS A 69 -6.79 -6.23 -13.22
CA LYS A 69 -5.65 -6.18 -14.14
C LYS A 69 -5.91 -7.06 -15.39
N ALA A 70 -6.05 -6.44 -16.55
CA ALA A 70 -6.30 -7.14 -17.82
C ALA A 70 -5.18 -8.14 -18.19
N GLU A 71 -3.90 -7.76 -18.06
CA GLU A 71 -2.78 -8.66 -18.36
C GLU A 71 -2.77 -9.91 -17.46
N ALA A 72 -3.27 -9.81 -16.23
CA ALA A 72 -3.33 -10.97 -15.33
C ALA A 72 -4.33 -12.04 -15.80
N PHE A 73 -5.41 -11.65 -16.49
CA PHE A 73 -6.33 -12.62 -17.13
C PHE A 73 -5.66 -13.36 -18.29
N LYS A 74 -4.81 -12.67 -19.05
CA LYS A 74 -4.01 -13.29 -20.12
C LYS A 74 -3.01 -14.29 -19.55
N ASP A 75 -2.29 -13.92 -18.49
CA ASP A 75 -1.36 -14.81 -17.78
C ASP A 75 -2.08 -16.01 -17.18
N LEU A 76 -3.25 -15.81 -16.57
CA LEU A 76 -4.07 -16.89 -16.01
C LEU A 76 -4.51 -17.89 -17.09
N ARG A 77 -4.95 -17.39 -18.25
CA ARG A 77 -5.34 -18.21 -19.41
C ARG A 77 -4.16 -19.02 -19.95
N GLN A 78 -2.98 -18.39 -20.06
CA GLN A 78 -1.77 -19.03 -20.52
C GLN A 78 -1.30 -20.12 -19.53
N ALA A 79 -1.23 -19.79 -18.24
CA ALA A 79 -0.84 -20.74 -17.20
C ALA A 79 -1.78 -21.95 -17.15
N ARG A 80 -3.09 -21.72 -17.30
CA ARG A 80 -4.09 -22.80 -17.39
C ARG A 80 -3.86 -23.72 -18.58
N ALA A 81 -3.70 -23.14 -19.78
CA ALA A 81 -3.49 -23.90 -21.01
C ALA A 81 -2.19 -24.71 -20.96
N GLU A 82 -1.12 -24.11 -20.44
CA GLU A 82 0.19 -24.74 -20.33
C GLU A 82 0.19 -25.87 -19.29
N PHE A 83 -0.52 -25.68 -18.16
CA PHE A 83 -0.67 -26.74 -17.15
C PHE A 83 -1.38 -27.97 -17.74
N GLU A 84 -2.52 -27.76 -18.42
CA GLU A 84 -3.28 -28.84 -19.08
C GLU A 84 -2.43 -29.56 -20.14
N ARG A 85 -1.71 -28.80 -20.96
CA ARG A 85 -0.83 -29.35 -22.01
C ARG A 85 0.25 -30.26 -21.41
N ARG A 86 0.94 -29.80 -20.37
CA ARG A 86 2.04 -30.55 -19.73
C ARG A 86 1.54 -31.76 -18.98
N LEU A 87 0.40 -31.65 -18.30
CA LEU A 87 -0.26 -32.79 -17.68
C LEU A 87 -0.65 -33.85 -18.72
N THR A 88 -1.16 -33.41 -19.88
CA THR A 88 -1.49 -34.30 -21.00
C THR A 88 -0.24 -34.99 -21.52
N ILE A 89 0.87 -34.27 -21.74
CA ILE A 89 2.15 -34.85 -22.15
C ILE A 89 2.62 -35.95 -21.19
N LEU A 90 2.51 -35.72 -19.87
CA LEU A 90 2.86 -36.74 -18.88
C LEU A 90 1.96 -37.98 -18.96
N ARG A 91 0.68 -37.82 -19.33
CA ARG A 91 -0.30 -38.92 -19.34
C ARG A 91 -0.32 -39.70 -20.64
N SER A 92 -0.32 -39.02 -21.79
CA SER A 92 -0.42 -39.65 -23.11
C SER A 92 0.92 -39.80 -23.82
N GLY A 93 1.99 -39.20 -23.29
CA GLY A 93 3.25 -39.02 -24.00
C GLY A 93 3.20 -37.83 -24.97
N ASP A 94 4.35 -37.53 -25.56
CA ASP A 94 4.53 -36.48 -26.56
C ASP A 94 4.96 -37.11 -27.91
N PRO A 95 4.09 -37.09 -28.93
CA PRO A 95 4.40 -37.59 -30.27
C PRO A 95 5.55 -36.84 -30.97
N GLN A 96 5.81 -35.58 -30.60
CA GLN A 96 6.84 -34.74 -31.25
C GLN A 96 8.24 -35.07 -30.75
N THR A 97 8.40 -35.33 -29.44
CA THR A 97 9.69 -35.68 -28.84
C THR A 97 9.90 -37.19 -28.73
N GLY A 98 8.87 -37.99 -29.02
CA GLY A 98 8.88 -39.44 -28.85
C GLY A 98 8.77 -39.89 -27.39
N LEU A 99 8.38 -38.99 -26.48
CA LEU A 99 8.23 -39.29 -25.06
C LEU A 99 7.03 -40.24 -24.85
N PRO A 100 7.21 -41.42 -24.25
CA PRO A 100 6.08 -42.29 -23.94
C PRO A 100 5.21 -41.73 -22.79
N PRO A 101 4.05 -42.36 -22.52
CA PRO A 101 3.29 -42.11 -21.29
C PRO A 101 4.14 -42.34 -20.04
N SER A 102 3.83 -41.59 -18.98
CA SER A 102 4.48 -41.74 -17.68
C SER A 102 4.44 -43.20 -17.19
N PRO A 103 5.51 -43.70 -16.54
CA PRO A 103 5.55 -45.08 -16.05
C PRO A 103 4.37 -45.42 -15.13
N ALA A 104 3.78 -46.61 -15.32
CA ALA A 104 2.59 -47.06 -14.58
C ALA A 104 2.72 -47.00 -13.05
N ILE A 105 3.94 -47.12 -12.51
CA ILE A 105 4.19 -47.02 -11.06
C ILE A 105 3.90 -45.63 -10.47
N LEU A 106 3.93 -44.58 -11.29
CA LEU A 106 3.55 -43.22 -10.91
C LEU A 106 2.11 -42.87 -11.28
N GLY A 107 1.36 -43.80 -11.91
CA GLY A 107 -0.04 -43.63 -12.29
C GLY A 107 -0.93 -43.06 -11.18
N PRO A 108 -0.92 -43.63 -9.95
CA PRO A 108 -1.75 -43.11 -8.85
C PRO A 108 -1.44 -41.65 -8.46
N ARG A 109 -0.17 -41.24 -8.54
CA ARG A 109 0.24 -39.85 -8.26
C ARG A 109 -0.21 -38.92 -9.37
N LEU A 110 -0.13 -39.37 -10.62
CA LEU A 110 -0.59 -38.63 -11.78
C LEU A 110 -2.12 -38.46 -11.78
N ASP A 111 -2.87 -39.50 -11.41
CA ASP A 111 -4.33 -39.47 -11.27
C ASP A 111 -4.77 -38.50 -10.16
N THR A 112 -4.04 -38.49 -9.04
CA THR A 112 -4.26 -37.53 -7.94
C THR A 112 -4.07 -36.09 -8.41
N LEU A 113 -2.95 -35.82 -9.09
CA LEU A 113 -2.66 -34.50 -9.66
C LEU A 113 -3.74 -34.08 -10.67
N GLN A 114 -4.21 -35.01 -11.50
CA GLN A 114 -5.26 -34.74 -12.47
C GLN A 114 -6.62 -34.43 -11.82
N SER A 115 -7.03 -35.21 -10.81
CA SER A 115 -8.28 -34.95 -10.09
C SER A 115 -8.28 -33.56 -9.42
N GLN A 116 -7.14 -33.19 -8.83
CA GLN A 116 -6.95 -31.85 -8.27
C GLN A 116 -6.97 -30.77 -9.34
N TRP A 117 -6.33 -31.03 -10.50
CA TRP A 117 -6.30 -30.11 -11.62
C TRP A 117 -7.69 -29.87 -12.21
N GLU A 118 -8.51 -30.90 -12.39
CA GLU A 118 -9.87 -30.76 -12.93
C GLU A 118 -10.76 -29.91 -12.01
N THR A 119 -10.60 -30.05 -10.70
CA THR A 119 -11.30 -29.23 -9.71
C THR A 119 -10.85 -27.78 -9.79
N GLN A 120 -9.54 -27.57 -9.86
CA GLN A 120 -8.93 -26.25 -9.96
C GLN A 120 -9.30 -25.54 -11.27
N ARG A 121 -9.25 -26.26 -12.39
CA ARG A 121 -9.53 -25.76 -13.73
C ARG A 121 -10.94 -25.17 -13.81
N LYS A 122 -11.93 -25.79 -13.16
CA LYS A 122 -13.29 -25.24 -13.10
C LYS A 122 -13.31 -23.86 -12.43
N GLN A 123 -12.57 -23.66 -11.34
CA GLN A 123 -12.50 -22.37 -10.66
C GLN A 123 -11.79 -21.32 -11.52
N VAL A 124 -10.69 -21.72 -12.17
CA VAL A 124 -9.98 -20.85 -13.14
C VAL A 124 -10.88 -20.48 -14.32
N ASP A 125 -11.72 -21.40 -14.80
CA ASP A 125 -12.67 -21.16 -15.89
C ASP A 125 -13.79 -20.22 -15.49
N THR A 126 -14.33 -20.36 -14.28
CA THR A 126 -15.29 -19.39 -13.71
C THR A 126 -14.69 -17.99 -13.70
N MET A 127 -13.43 -17.87 -13.25
CA MET A 127 -12.74 -16.59 -13.20
C MET A 127 -12.47 -15.99 -14.58
N LEU A 128 -12.02 -16.81 -15.54
CA LEU A 128 -11.82 -16.36 -16.92
C LEU A 128 -13.15 -15.97 -17.59
N GLY A 129 -14.25 -16.63 -17.23
CA GLY A 129 -15.60 -16.30 -17.71
C GLY A 129 -16.11 -14.95 -17.23
N SER A 130 -15.61 -14.47 -16.09
CA SER A 130 -15.98 -13.18 -15.49
C SER A 130 -15.03 -12.02 -15.83
N GLU A 131 -14.11 -12.20 -16.78
CA GLU A 131 -13.10 -11.20 -17.15
C GLU A 131 -13.73 -9.84 -17.49
N GLN A 132 -14.73 -9.84 -18.37
CA GLN A 132 -15.39 -8.60 -18.79
C GLN A 132 -16.08 -7.91 -17.60
N THR A 133 -16.78 -8.69 -16.76
CA THR A 133 -17.47 -8.19 -15.57
C THR A 133 -16.50 -7.47 -14.62
N VAL A 134 -15.37 -8.09 -14.32
CA VAL A 134 -14.37 -7.52 -13.40
C VAL A 134 -13.73 -6.26 -13.97
N LEU A 135 -13.37 -6.27 -15.26
CA LEU A 135 -12.74 -5.13 -15.93
C LEU A 135 -13.71 -3.95 -16.06
N SER A 136 -14.94 -4.19 -16.51
CA SER A 136 -15.98 -3.17 -16.64
C SER A 136 -16.29 -2.53 -15.29
N LEU A 137 -16.41 -3.32 -14.22
CA LEU A 137 -16.70 -2.79 -12.89
C LEU A 137 -15.54 -1.98 -12.32
N HIS A 138 -14.29 -2.43 -12.48
CA HIS A 138 -13.13 -1.65 -12.03
C HIS A 138 -12.97 -0.34 -12.81
N GLN A 139 -13.22 -0.35 -14.12
CA GLN A 139 -13.24 0.85 -14.94
C GLN A 139 -14.35 1.82 -14.52
N LEU A 140 -15.55 1.29 -14.28
CA LEU A 140 -16.69 2.06 -13.79
C LEU A 140 -16.42 2.66 -12.40
N SER A 141 -15.84 1.88 -11.49
CA SER A 141 -15.44 2.38 -10.18
C SER A 141 -14.38 3.46 -10.27
N GLY A 142 -13.44 3.37 -11.22
CA GLY A 142 -12.45 4.43 -11.48
C GLY A 142 -13.13 5.72 -11.92
N ALA A 143 -14.03 5.63 -12.91
CA ALA A 143 -14.80 6.79 -13.37
C ALA A 143 -15.68 7.40 -12.27
N LEU A 144 -16.27 6.58 -11.39
CA LEU A 144 -17.03 7.05 -10.23
C LEU A 144 -16.13 7.70 -9.17
N ALA A 145 -14.93 7.17 -8.95
CA ALA A 145 -13.94 7.77 -8.04
C ALA A 145 -13.46 9.15 -8.52
N ASP A 146 -13.47 9.40 -9.84
CA ASP A 146 -13.18 10.72 -10.40
C ASP A 146 -14.39 11.67 -10.37
N THR A 147 -15.61 11.12 -10.53
CA THR A 147 -16.86 11.90 -10.65
C THR A 147 -17.44 12.32 -9.29
N ILE A 148 -17.41 11.44 -8.28
CA ILE A 148 -18.01 11.72 -6.96
C ILE A 148 -17.34 12.91 -6.25
N PRO A 149 -16.00 13.09 -6.25
CA PRO A 149 -15.38 14.28 -5.66
C PRO A 149 -15.81 15.58 -6.36
N GLN A 150 -15.97 15.57 -7.68
CA GLN A 150 -16.49 16.74 -8.42
C GLN A 150 -17.94 17.03 -8.02
N LEU A 151 -18.75 15.98 -7.84
CA LEU A 151 -20.11 16.09 -7.35
C LEU A 151 -20.18 16.64 -5.90
N GLN A 152 -19.20 16.32 -5.05
CA GLN A 152 -19.07 16.89 -3.71
C GLN A 152 -18.78 18.39 -3.78
N VAL A 153 -17.81 18.80 -4.60
CA VAL A 153 -17.45 20.22 -4.79
C VAL A 153 -18.66 21.03 -5.26
N GLU A 154 -19.40 20.55 -6.26
CA GLU A 154 -20.60 21.26 -6.73
C GLU A 154 -21.70 21.33 -5.65
N ASN A 155 -21.83 20.32 -4.79
CA ASN A 155 -22.78 20.33 -3.67
C ASN A 155 -22.33 21.25 -2.52
N GLU A 156 -21.03 21.33 -2.22
CA GLU A 156 -20.48 22.25 -1.22
C GLU A 156 -20.66 23.71 -1.66
N GLU A 157 -20.41 24.01 -2.94
CA GLU A 157 -20.70 25.34 -3.51
C GLU A 157 -22.18 25.73 -3.37
N VAL A 158 -23.11 24.77 -3.55
CA VAL A 158 -24.54 25.03 -3.28
C VAL A 158 -24.77 25.39 -1.81
N VAL A 159 -24.12 24.70 -0.86
CA VAL A 159 -24.24 24.99 0.57
C VAL A 159 -23.72 26.39 0.88
N ASP A 160 -22.54 26.75 0.36
CA ASP A 160 -21.92 28.05 0.58
C ASP A 160 -22.80 29.20 0.05
N ILE A 161 -23.30 29.08 -1.18
CA ILE A 161 -24.20 30.08 -1.76
C ILE A 161 -25.48 30.23 -0.92
N LEU A 162 -26.07 29.11 -0.46
CA LEU A 162 -27.27 29.15 0.38
C LEU A 162 -27.01 29.85 1.72
N ILE A 163 -25.85 29.66 2.33
CA ILE A 163 -25.45 30.34 3.57
C ILE A 163 -25.24 31.83 3.32
N GLU A 164 -24.47 32.20 2.29
CA GLU A 164 -24.16 33.60 1.95
C GLU A 164 -25.42 34.42 1.60
N ARG A 165 -26.38 33.80 0.92
CA ARG A 165 -27.64 34.44 0.51
C ARG A 165 -28.72 34.41 1.59
N GLY A 166 -28.44 33.84 2.77
CA GLY A 166 -29.39 33.79 3.90
C GLY A 166 -30.60 32.88 3.65
N ALA A 167 -30.41 31.75 2.96
CA ALA A 167 -31.48 30.80 2.70
C ALA A 167 -32.02 30.17 4.01
N PRO A 168 -33.26 29.65 4.02
CA PRO A 168 -33.83 28.98 5.19
C PRO A 168 -32.94 27.83 5.67
N ALA A 169 -32.72 27.73 6.99
CA ALA A 169 -31.85 26.71 7.60
C ALA A 169 -32.20 25.27 7.16
N GLY A 170 -33.47 24.98 6.89
CA GLY A 170 -33.91 23.69 6.37
C GLY A 170 -33.33 23.35 4.98
N GLN A 171 -33.16 24.33 4.09
CA GLN A 171 -32.54 24.12 2.77
C GLN A 171 -31.04 23.87 2.90
N VAL A 172 -30.35 24.62 3.78
CA VAL A 172 -28.92 24.44 4.06
C VAL A 172 -28.64 23.04 4.62
N VAL A 173 -29.44 22.58 5.59
CA VAL A 173 -29.28 21.24 6.18
C VAL A 173 -29.50 20.12 5.15
N VAL A 174 -30.48 20.29 4.25
CA VAL A 174 -30.72 19.31 3.17
C VAL A 174 -29.54 19.27 2.20
N ALA A 175 -29.04 20.43 1.78
CA ALA A 175 -27.86 20.54 0.91
C ALA A 175 -26.59 19.93 1.56
N GLN A 176 -26.37 20.19 2.85
CA GLN A 176 -25.21 19.64 3.56
C GLN A 176 -25.30 18.11 3.73
N ARG A 177 -26.49 17.56 4.00
CA ARG A 177 -26.71 16.11 4.03
C ARG A 177 -26.52 15.46 2.66
N GLN A 178 -26.80 16.20 1.59
CA GLN A 178 -26.58 15.75 0.22
C GLN A 178 -25.08 15.49 -0.04
N ALA A 179 -24.20 16.38 0.41
CA ALA A 179 -22.75 16.21 0.29
C ALA A 179 -22.25 14.94 1.02
N LEU A 180 -22.74 14.68 2.22
CA LEU A 180 -22.42 13.45 2.99
C LEU A 180 -22.93 12.17 2.30
N LEU A 181 -24.05 12.23 1.59
CA LEU A 181 -24.55 11.10 0.80
C LEU A 181 -23.61 10.77 -0.36
N ALA A 182 -23.03 11.77 -1.03
CA ALA A 182 -22.02 11.53 -2.07
C ALA A 182 -20.79 10.78 -1.51
N GLU A 183 -20.32 11.14 -0.32
CA GLU A 183 -19.20 10.47 0.34
C GLU A 183 -19.52 9.00 0.65
N ARG A 184 -20.73 8.74 1.17
CA ARG A 184 -21.20 7.38 1.46
C ARG A 184 -21.31 6.52 0.21
N ILE A 185 -21.75 7.09 -0.91
CA ILE A 185 -21.83 6.41 -2.21
C ILE A 185 -20.43 5.93 -2.65
N LEU A 186 -19.40 6.80 -2.57
CA LEU A 186 -18.02 6.42 -2.88
C LEU A 186 -17.47 5.34 -1.93
N GLY A 187 -17.73 5.50 -0.63
CA GLY A 187 -17.32 4.52 0.38
C GLY A 187 -17.95 3.14 0.17
N ALA A 188 -19.19 3.10 -0.32
CA ALA A 188 -19.87 1.85 -0.65
C ALA A 188 -19.27 1.19 -1.90
N ILE A 189 -18.94 1.95 -2.96
CA ILE A 189 -18.29 1.43 -4.17
C ILE A 189 -16.95 0.75 -3.85
N ASN A 190 -16.10 1.39 -3.04
CA ASN A 190 -14.81 0.82 -2.65
C ASN A 190 -14.96 -0.50 -1.89
N LYS A 191 -16.02 -0.65 -1.09
CA LYS A 191 -16.36 -1.91 -0.41
C LYS A 191 -16.95 -2.96 -1.35
N ILE A 192 -17.63 -2.58 -2.43
CA ILE A 192 -18.12 -3.53 -3.43
C ILE A 192 -16.92 -4.19 -4.15
N LEU A 193 -15.87 -3.42 -4.44
CA LEU A 193 -14.65 -3.91 -5.10
C LEU A 193 -13.82 -4.90 -4.26
N THR A 194 -13.98 -4.93 -2.94
CA THR A 194 -13.31 -5.95 -2.12
C THR A 194 -13.89 -7.33 -2.38
N GLY A 195 -15.17 -7.43 -2.77
CA GLY A 195 -15.84 -8.67 -3.18
C GLY A 195 -16.02 -9.70 -2.06
N ASP A 196 -15.88 -9.28 -0.80
CA ASP A 196 -16.13 -10.11 0.38
C ASP A 196 -17.64 -10.20 0.71
N GLU A 197 -18.02 -10.90 1.79
CA GLU A 197 -19.44 -11.00 2.19
C GLU A 197 -20.10 -9.63 2.45
N ALA A 198 -19.32 -8.61 2.82
CA ALA A 198 -19.83 -7.26 3.02
C ALA A 198 -20.06 -6.50 1.70
N ALA A 199 -19.49 -6.97 0.57
CA ALA A 199 -19.66 -6.36 -0.74
C ALA A 199 -21.13 -6.37 -1.21
N VAL A 200 -21.89 -7.43 -0.90
CA VAL A 200 -23.33 -7.52 -1.23
C VAL A 200 -24.14 -6.49 -0.45
N GLN A 201 -23.86 -6.35 0.84
CA GLN A 201 -24.51 -5.34 1.68
C GLN A 201 -24.10 -3.90 1.30
N ALA A 202 -22.85 -3.73 0.86
CA ALA A 202 -22.35 -2.47 0.34
C ALA A 202 -23.02 -2.10 -0.99
N ALA A 203 -23.28 -3.07 -1.87
CA ALA A 203 -24.03 -2.86 -3.11
C ALA A 203 -25.46 -2.39 -2.82
N ASP A 204 -26.18 -3.07 -1.94
CA ASP A 204 -27.52 -2.63 -1.52
C ASP A 204 -27.52 -1.21 -0.92
N SER A 205 -26.50 -0.90 -0.11
CA SER A 205 -26.36 0.42 0.50
C SER A 205 -26.04 1.50 -0.54
N PHE A 206 -25.17 1.21 -1.51
CA PHE A 206 -24.87 2.05 -2.65
C PHE A 206 -26.14 2.37 -3.47
N GLY A 207 -26.94 1.36 -3.81
CA GLY A 207 -28.19 1.56 -4.56
C GLY A 207 -29.20 2.43 -3.81
N ARG A 208 -29.37 2.19 -2.50
CA ARG A 208 -30.24 3.02 -1.65
C ARG A 208 -29.76 4.46 -1.53
N ASP A 209 -28.47 4.67 -1.29
CA ASP A 209 -27.88 5.99 -1.09
C ASP A 209 -27.89 6.79 -2.40
N ALA A 210 -27.59 6.16 -3.54
CA ALA A 210 -27.73 6.77 -4.86
C ALA A 210 -29.19 7.14 -5.18
N SER A 211 -30.15 6.24 -4.92
CA SER A 211 -31.58 6.55 -5.13
C SER A 211 -32.06 7.70 -4.23
N LEU A 212 -31.61 7.75 -2.97
CA LEU A 212 -31.92 8.85 -2.06
C LEU A 212 -31.30 10.16 -2.55
N PHE A 213 -30.02 10.13 -2.95
CA PHE A 213 -29.33 11.29 -3.49
C PHE A 213 -30.08 11.86 -4.69
N GLY A 214 -30.43 11.03 -5.68
CA GLY A 214 -31.18 11.50 -6.86
C GLY A 214 -32.53 12.11 -6.53
N ARG A 215 -33.28 11.51 -5.59
CA ARG A 215 -34.58 12.05 -5.14
C ARG A 215 -34.45 13.40 -4.45
N VAL A 216 -33.46 13.55 -3.56
CA VAL A 216 -33.21 14.82 -2.85
C VAL A 216 -32.70 15.89 -3.83
N LEU A 217 -31.81 15.54 -4.75
CA LEU A 217 -31.29 16.45 -5.78
C LEU A 217 -32.43 16.99 -6.65
N LYS A 218 -33.32 16.11 -7.11
CA LYS A 218 -34.53 16.50 -7.84
C LYS A 218 -35.46 17.37 -6.99
N ALA A 219 -35.66 17.02 -5.72
CA ALA A 219 -36.49 17.80 -4.80
C ALA A 219 -35.92 19.20 -4.52
N MET A 220 -34.59 19.36 -4.48
CA MET A 220 -33.94 20.67 -4.36
C MET A 220 -34.14 21.53 -5.62
N ARG A 221 -34.17 20.92 -6.82
CA ARG A 221 -34.41 21.62 -8.10
C ARG A 221 -35.87 21.98 -8.36
N GLU A 222 -36.80 21.09 -8.03
CA GLU A 222 -38.21 21.18 -8.44
C GLU A 222 -39.14 21.50 -7.27
N GLY A 223 -38.72 21.23 -6.04
CA GLY A 223 -39.55 21.22 -4.84
C GLY A 223 -40.26 19.87 -4.65
N ASN A 224 -40.37 19.40 -3.41
CA ASN A 224 -41.12 18.20 -3.08
C ASN A 224 -41.79 18.34 -1.70
N ALA A 225 -43.11 18.56 -1.72
CA ALA A 225 -43.92 18.75 -0.51
C ALA A 225 -43.96 17.51 0.39
N SER A 226 -43.94 16.30 -0.19
CA SER A 226 -43.95 15.05 0.58
C SER A 226 -42.65 14.78 1.32
N MET A 227 -41.53 15.32 0.82
CA MET A 227 -40.21 15.25 1.49
C MET A 227 -39.93 16.46 2.39
N GLY A 228 -40.81 17.47 2.40
CA GLY A 228 -40.58 18.73 3.12
C GLY A 228 -39.43 19.57 2.54
N ILE A 229 -39.06 19.36 1.28
CA ILE A 229 -37.94 20.05 0.63
C ILE A 229 -38.50 21.14 -0.27
N ALA A 230 -38.21 22.40 0.06
CA ALA A 230 -38.57 23.54 -0.77
C ALA A 230 -37.58 23.72 -1.92
N LYS A 231 -38.09 24.12 -3.09
CA LYS A 231 -37.28 24.42 -4.28
C LYS A 231 -36.27 25.52 -3.99
N ILE A 232 -35.03 25.32 -4.44
CA ILE A 232 -33.99 26.36 -4.43
C ILE A 232 -34.24 27.29 -5.63
N THR A 233 -34.30 28.59 -5.36
CA THR A 233 -34.64 29.62 -6.35
C THR A 233 -33.49 30.57 -6.67
N ASP A 234 -32.42 30.54 -5.89
CA ASP A 234 -31.24 31.38 -6.14
C ASP A 234 -30.58 30.96 -7.48
N PRO A 235 -30.37 31.89 -8.44
CA PRO A 235 -29.87 31.54 -9.77
C PRO A 235 -28.49 30.88 -9.78
N GLU A 236 -27.61 31.27 -8.85
CA GLU A 236 -26.24 30.78 -8.76
C GLU A 236 -26.22 29.37 -8.18
N ALA A 237 -26.97 29.16 -7.08
CA ALA A 237 -27.16 27.84 -6.49
C ALA A 237 -27.85 26.86 -7.45
N VAL A 238 -28.84 27.32 -8.23
CA VAL A 238 -29.51 26.50 -9.25
C VAL A 238 -28.53 26.08 -10.36
N SER A 239 -27.60 26.94 -10.76
CA SER A 239 -26.56 26.60 -11.75
C SER A 239 -25.68 25.46 -11.25
N ARG A 240 -25.17 25.56 -10.02
CA ARG A 240 -24.36 24.51 -9.36
C ARG A 240 -25.13 23.20 -9.21
N LEU A 241 -26.40 23.27 -8.82
CA LEU A 241 -27.29 22.10 -8.74
C LEU A 241 -27.51 21.41 -10.09
N ASN A 242 -27.50 22.17 -11.19
CA ASN A 242 -27.62 21.59 -12.52
C ASN A 242 -26.34 20.86 -12.93
N GLU A 243 -25.16 21.38 -12.59
CA GLU A 243 -23.89 20.68 -12.80
C GLU A 243 -23.80 19.42 -11.94
N ALA A 244 -24.15 19.51 -10.64
CA ALA A 244 -24.26 18.35 -9.77
C ALA A 244 -25.21 17.28 -10.34
N ASN A 245 -26.34 17.67 -10.94
CA ASN A 245 -27.24 16.73 -11.59
C ASN A 245 -26.63 16.05 -12.81
N LYS A 246 -25.91 16.79 -13.67
CA LYS A 246 -25.23 16.17 -14.83
C LYS A 246 -24.18 15.15 -14.39
N LEU A 247 -23.39 15.48 -13.36
CA LEU A 247 -22.41 14.55 -12.78
C LEU A 247 -23.11 13.32 -12.18
N PHE A 248 -24.25 13.52 -11.51
CA PHE A 248 -25.01 12.44 -10.89
C PHE A 248 -25.75 11.55 -11.91
N GLU A 249 -26.08 12.03 -13.10
CA GLU A 249 -26.66 11.20 -14.18
C GLU A 249 -25.75 10.03 -14.54
N PHE A 250 -24.43 10.24 -14.54
CA PHE A 250 -23.45 9.16 -14.71
C PHE A 250 -23.55 8.13 -13.57
N VAL A 251 -23.64 8.59 -12.31
CA VAL A 251 -23.75 7.69 -11.16
C VAL A 251 -25.04 6.86 -11.25
N SER A 252 -26.18 7.52 -11.43
CA SER A 252 -27.50 6.88 -11.47
C SER A 252 -27.68 5.93 -12.66
N GLY A 253 -27.11 6.23 -13.82
CA GLY A 253 -27.16 5.37 -15.00
C GLY A 253 -26.42 4.04 -14.82
N ASN A 254 -25.48 3.96 -13.87
CA ASN A 254 -24.66 2.78 -13.64
C ASN A 254 -25.01 2.03 -12.34
N VAL A 255 -26.03 2.48 -11.59
CA VAL A 255 -26.42 1.85 -10.31
C VAL A 255 -26.87 0.40 -10.50
N ASP A 256 -27.73 0.17 -11.49
CA ASP A 256 -28.31 -1.15 -11.73
C ASP A 256 -27.26 -2.18 -12.17
N GLU A 257 -26.25 -1.74 -12.94
CA GLU A 257 -25.13 -2.58 -13.39
C GLU A 257 -24.27 -3.02 -12.20
N ILE A 258 -23.96 -2.11 -11.27
CA ILE A 258 -23.19 -2.42 -10.05
C ILE A 258 -23.95 -3.38 -9.14
N LEU A 259 -25.25 -3.15 -8.95
CA LEU A 259 -26.11 -4.02 -8.15
C LEU A 259 -26.21 -5.44 -8.74
N ALA A 260 -26.38 -5.55 -10.06
CA ALA A 260 -26.47 -6.84 -10.75
C ALA A 260 -25.14 -7.62 -10.70
N THR A 261 -24.01 -6.92 -10.66
CA THR A 261 -22.67 -7.51 -10.71
C THR A 261 -22.14 -7.98 -9.33
N SER A 262 -22.66 -7.42 -8.24
CA SER A 262 -22.17 -7.72 -6.89
C SER A 262 -22.16 -9.22 -6.50
N PRO A 263 -23.20 -10.03 -6.80
CA PRO A 263 -23.17 -11.46 -6.51
C PRO A 263 -22.10 -12.21 -7.30
N GLU A 264 -21.79 -11.76 -8.53
CA GLU A 264 -20.74 -12.35 -9.36
C GLU A 264 -19.35 -12.10 -8.75
N LEU A 265 -19.10 -10.92 -8.18
CA LEU A 265 -17.84 -10.61 -7.49
C LEU A 265 -17.58 -11.50 -6.27
N LEU A 266 -18.63 -11.82 -5.51
CA LEU A 266 -18.52 -12.75 -4.39
C LEU A 266 -18.11 -14.14 -4.88
N GLN A 267 -18.69 -14.60 -6.01
CA GLN A 267 -18.30 -15.87 -6.63
C GLN A 267 -16.84 -15.83 -7.12
N ILE A 268 -16.39 -14.71 -7.69
CA ILE A 268 -15.00 -14.52 -8.14
C ILE A 268 -14.03 -14.59 -6.95
N ARG A 269 -14.32 -13.90 -5.85
CA ARG A 269 -13.47 -13.93 -4.65
C ARG A 269 -13.43 -15.31 -4.01
N SER A 270 -14.56 -16.00 -3.97
CA SER A 270 -14.62 -17.40 -3.54
C SER A 270 -13.76 -18.29 -4.44
N ALA A 271 -13.87 -18.13 -5.77
CA ALA A 271 -13.06 -18.86 -6.74
C ALA A 271 -11.56 -18.59 -6.56
N VAL A 272 -11.15 -17.33 -6.31
CA VAL A 272 -9.74 -16.98 -6.03
C VAL A 272 -9.23 -17.67 -4.76
N GLY A 273 -10.04 -17.70 -3.70
CA GLY A 273 -9.70 -18.42 -2.46
C GLY A 273 -9.53 -19.92 -2.69
N LEU A 274 -10.45 -20.54 -3.44
CA LEU A 274 -10.37 -21.94 -3.83
C LEU A 274 -9.17 -22.21 -4.76
N ILE A 275 -8.86 -21.27 -5.65
CA ILE A 275 -7.69 -21.36 -6.54
C ILE A 275 -6.41 -21.32 -5.71
N TYR A 276 -6.32 -20.43 -4.72
CA TYR A 276 -5.16 -20.35 -3.85
C TYR A 276 -4.95 -21.65 -3.07
N GLN A 277 -6.02 -22.19 -2.47
CA GLN A 277 -5.96 -23.45 -1.74
C GLN A 277 -5.61 -24.64 -2.65
N GLY A 278 -6.25 -24.74 -3.82
CA GLY A 278 -6.01 -25.81 -4.78
C GLY A 278 -4.62 -25.71 -5.44
N SER A 279 -4.08 -24.51 -5.63
CA SER A 279 -2.70 -24.29 -6.09
C SER A 279 -1.67 -24.91 -5.16
N GLN A 280 -1.86 -24.81 -3.83
CA GLN A 280 -0.97 -25.43 -2.86
C GLN A 280 -1.06 -26.96 -2.88
N ALA A 281 -2.28 -27.50 -3.06
CA ALA A 281 -2.47 -28.94 -3.23
C ALA A 281 -1.79 -29.45 -4.52
N LEU A 282 -1.95 -28.72 -5.63
CA LEU A 282 -1.29 -29.02 -6.90
C LEU A 282 0.24 -28.94 -6.80
N LEU A 283 0.77 -27.94 -6.09
CA LEU A 283 2.20 -27.83 -5.83
C LEU A 283 2.71 -29.06 -5.07
N GLY A 284 2.00 -29.51 -4.05
CA GLY A 284 2.31 -30.70 -3.28
C GLY A 284 2.35 -31.95 -4.17
N SER A 285 1.26 -32.22 -4.88
CA SER A 285 1.16 -33.38 -5.79
C SER A 285 2.18 -33.35 -6.92
N ALA A 286 2.46 -32.18 -7.51
CA ALA A 286 3.48 -32.02 -8.54
C ALA A 286 4.91 -32.20 -7.99
N SER A 287 5.15 -31.80 -6.73
CA SER A 287 6.42 -32.04 -6.03
C SER A 287 6.62 -33.52 -5.72
N GLU A 288 5.59 -34.23 -5.27
CA GLU A 288 5.62 -35.68 -5.07
C GLU A 288 5.82 -36.44 -6.38
N LEU A 289 5.21 -35.97 -7.46
CA LEU A 289 5.39 -36.54 -8.80
C LEU A 289 6.83 -36.32 -9.31
N SER A 290 7.38 -35.11 -9.14
CA SER A 290 8.77 -34.78 -9.46
C SER A 290 9.77 -35.64 -8.68
N ALA A 291 9.56 -35.80 -7.36
CA ALA A 291 10.36 -36.70 -6.54
C ALA A 291 10.23 -38.17 -6.97
N GLY A 292 9.02 -38.58 -7.40
CA GLY A 292 8.76 -39.87 -8.02
C GLY A 292 9.64 -40.12 -9.24
N TYR A 293 9.66 -39.20 -10.21
CA TYR A 293 10.54 -39.30 -11.38
C TYR A 293 12.03 -39.33 -11.01
N ALA A 294 12.46 -38.49 -10.06
CA ALA A 294 13.84 -38.48 -9.58
C ALA A 294 14.28 -39.82 -8.97
N SER A 295 13.42 -40.44 -8.15
CA SER A 295 13.68 -41.76 -7.55
C SER A 295 13.72 -42.90 -8.58
N LEU A 296 12.85 -42.86 -9.60
CA LEU A 296 12.90 -43.79 -10.74
C LEU A 296 14.22 -43.67 -11.50
N ALA A 297 14.65 -42.45 -11.80
CA ALA A 297 15.94 -42.19 -12.46
C ALA A 297 17.12 -42.75 -11.64
N GLN A 298 17.08 -42.61 -10.31
CA GLN A 298 18.12 -43.13 -9.41
C GLN A 298 18.12 -44.66 -9.30
N SER A 299 16.95 -45.30 -9.26
CA SER A 299 16.85 -46.77 -9.21
C SER A 299 17.37 -47.45 -10.48
N ARG A 300 17.19 -46.83 -11.66
CA ARG A 300 17.71 -47.37 -12.93
C ARG A 300 19.23 -47.33 -13.02
N LYS A 301 19.89 -46.36 -12.36
CA LYS A 301 21.37 -46.32 -12.25
C LYS A 301 21.95 -47.50 -11.46
N ILE A 302 21.19 -48.08 -10.53
CA ILE A 302 21.61 -49.27 -9.75
C ILE A 302 21.56 -50.54 -10.63
N ASN A 303 20.67 -50.60 -11.62
CA ASN A 303 20.58 -51.72 -12.57
C ASN A 303 21.74 -51.76 -13.59
N THR A 304 22.57 -50.70 -13.66
CA THR A 304 23.76 -50.62 -14.52
C THR A 304 24.87 -51.61 -14.09
N VAL A 305 24.79 -52.21 -12.90
CA VAL A 305 25.71 -53.29 -12.46
C VAL A 305 25.68 -54.50 -13.40
N GLY A 306 24.54 -54.79 -14.05
CA GLY A 306 24.43 -55.85 -15.05
C GLY A 306 25.28 -55.59 -16.32
N SER A 307 25.53 -54.33 -16.65
CA SER A 307 26.36 -53.94 -17.80
C SER A 307 27.84 -54.25 -17.56
N TYR A 308 28.32 -54.11 -16.32
CA TYR A 308 29.69 -54.51 -15.96
C TYR A 308 29.89 -56.02 -16.07
N LEU A 309 28.85 -56.83 -15.82
CA LEU A 309 28.90 -58.30 -15.97
C LEU A 309 29.01 -58.71 -17.45
N LEU A 310 28.33 -57.99 -18.37
CA LEU A 310 28.44 -58.19 -19.82
C LEU A 310 29.81 -57.76 -20.38
N VAL A 311 30.41 -56.70 -19.84
CA VAL A 311 31.80 -56.29 -20.14
C VAL A 311 32.77 -57.38 -19.71
N PHE A 312 32.60 -57.98 -18.53
CA PHE A 312 33.43 -59.10 -18.05
C PHE A 312 33.30 -60.36 -18.94
N ILE A 313 32.10 -60.68 -19.44
CA ILE A 313 31.87 -61.81 -20.36
C ILE A 313 32.50 -61.54 -21.73
N ALA A 314 32.40 -60.32 -22.27
CA ALA A 314 33.05 -59.92 -23.52
C ALA A 314 34.58 -59.96 -23.41
N LEU A 315 35.15 -59.50 -22.29
CA LEU A 315 36.59 -59.55 -22.03
C LEU A 315 37.11 -61.00 -21.92
N GLY A 316 36.35 -61.89 -21.28
CA GLY A 316 36.65 -63.32 -21.18
C GLY A 316 36.59 -64.06 -22.52
N ALA A 317 35.63 -63.70 -23.39
CA ALA A 317 35.53 -64.24 -24.75
C ALA A 317 36.69 -63.77 -25.64
N ILE A 318 37.11 -62.51 -25.54
CA ILE A 318 38.29 -61.97 -26.26
C ILE A 318 39.58 -62.70 -25.84
N LEU A 319 39.78 -62.94 -24.55
CA LEU A 319 40.95 -63.67 -24.05
C LEU A 319 40.98 -65.15 -24.50
N CYS A 320 39.82 -65.82 -24.55
CA CYS A 320 39.73 -67.20 -25.05
C CYS A 320 39.87 -67.31 -26.58
N ILE A 321 39.31 -66.36 -27.34
CA ILE A 321 39.48 -66.25 -28.81
C ILE A 321 40.95 -65.99 -29.14
N GLY A 322 41.61 -65.10 -28.39
CA GLY A 322 43.06 -64.86 -28.50
C GLY A 322 43.91 -66.10 -28.21
N TYR A 323 43.57 -66.86 -27.18
CA TYR A 323 44.29 -68.09 -26.83
C TYR A 323 44.13 -69.22 -27.87
N ILE A 324 42.96 -69.33 -28.52
CA ILE A 324 42.69 -70.35 -29.55
C ILE A 324 43.25 -69.93 -30.93
N LEU A 325 43.19 -68.64 -31.29
CA LEU A 325 43.80 -68.10 -32.51
C LEU A 325 45.34 -68.17 -32.45
N VAL A 326 45.96 -67.92 -31.29
CA VAL A 326 47.43 -68.07 -31.14
C VAL A 326 47.88 -69.53 -31.27
N ARG A 327 47.00 -70.51 -30.99
CA ARG A 327 47.28 -71.95 -31.16
C ARG A 327 47.08 -72.44 -32.61
N ASP A 328 46.26 -71.77 -33.42
CA ASP A 328 45.98 -72.13 -34.82
C ASP A 328 46.83 -71.32 -35.84
N THR A 329 47.16 -70.06 -35.52
CA THR A 329 48.04 -69.20 -36.35
C THR A 329 49.52 -69.63 -36.32
N ARG A 330 49.93 -70.43 -35.30
CA ARG A 330 51.26 -71.07 -35.28
C ARG A 330 51.43 -72.21 -36.32
N ARG A 331 50.40 -72.55 -37.10
CA ARG A 331 50.42 -73.64 -38.09
C ARG A 331 50.29 -73.20 -39.57
N ARG A 332 50.20 -71.90 -39.85
CA ARG A 332 50.27 -71.32 -41.21
C ARG A 332 51.29 -70.17 -41.26
N LEU A 333 52.53 -70.51 -40.97
CA LEU A 333 53.72 -69.69 -41.21
C LEU A 333 54.63 -70.55 -42.10
N ALA A 334 54.56 -70.35 -43.41
CA ALA A 334 55.55 -70.91 -44.34
C ALA A 334 55.57 -70.24 -45.73
N GLU A 335 54.93 -69.10 -45.95
CA GLU A 335 55.09 -68.33 -47.19
C GLU A 335 54.97 -66.83 -46.88
N THR A 336 56.10 -66.20 -46.55
CA THR A 336 56.54 -64.81 -46.88
C THR A 336 57.50 -64.30 -45.79
N ASP A 337 58.62 -65.01 -45.58
CA ASP A 337 59.66 -64.62 -44.60
C ASP A 337 60.71 -63.62 -45.15
N GLU A 338 60.58 -63.15 -46.38
CA GLU A 338 61.53 -62.17 -46.94
C GLU A 338 61.07 -60.70 -46.86
N LYS A 339 59.81 -60.40 -46.52
CA LYS A 339 59.35 -59.01 -46.25
C LYS A 339 59.36 -58.63 -44.77
N ASN A 340 59.35 -59.61 -43.86
CA ASN A 340 59.22 -59.38 -42.42
C ASN A 340 60.49 -58.87 -41.73
N GLN A 341 61.69 -59.25 -42.20
CA GLN A 341 62.93 -58.83 -41.53
C GLN A 341 63.22 -57.33 -41.72
N ARG A 342 62.91 -56.74 -42.88
CA ARG A 342 63.04 -55.28 -43.10
C ARG A 342 62.00 -54.49 -42.30
N ASN A 343 60.74 -54.97 -42.27
CA ASN A 343 59.67 -54.33 -41.51
C ASN A 343 59.90 -54.44 -39.99
N GLN A 344 60.42 -55.55 -39.48
CA GLN A 344 60.70 -55.71 -38.05
C GLN A 344 61.81 -54.78 -37.56
N THR A 345 62.87 -54.57 -38.33
CA THR A 345 63.93 -53.61 -37.94
C THR A 345 63.42 -52.17 -37.98
N ALA A 346 62.60 -51.81 -38.97
CA ALA A 346 62.00 -50.48 -39.07
C ALA A 346 60.97 -50.21 -37.95
N ILE A 347 60.14 -51.20 -37.59
CA ILE A 347 59.17 -51.09 -36.50
C ILE A 347 59.86 -51.05 -35.13
N LEU A 348 60.91 -51.85 -34.91
CA LEU A 348 61.66 -51.82 -33.64
C LEU A 348 62.37 -50.48 -33.44
N ARG A 349 62.94 -49.89 -34.49
CA ARG A 349 63.49 -48.51 -34.42
C ARG A 349 62.42 -47.48 -34.11
N LEU A 350 61.26 -47.55 -34.79
CA LEU A 350 60.14 -46.64 -34.50
C LEU A 350 59.63 -46.81 -33.07
N LEU A 351 59.54 -48.05 -32.56
CA LEU A 351 59.14 -48.34 -31.17
C LEU A 351 60.16 -47.82 -30.14
N ASP A 352 61.44 -47.89 -30.47
CA ASP A 352 62.53 -47.36 -29.64
C ASP A 352 62.52 -45.82 -29.62
N GLU A 353 62.32 -45.18 -30.80
CA GLU A 353 62.23 -43.72 -30.95
C GLU A 353 61.00 -43.10 -30.28
N ILE A 354 59.93 -43.87 -30.06
CA ILE A 354 58.69 -43.41 -29.40
C ILE A 354 58.53 -44.00 -28.00
N ALA A 355 59.51 -44.74 -27.49
CA ALA A 355 59.42 -45.37 -26.17
C ALA A 355 59.22 -44.32 -25.07
N ASP A 356 59.98 -43.23 -25.15
CA ASP A 356 59.94 -42.13 -24.18
C ASP A 356 58.63 -41.31 -24.26
N LEU A 357 57.90 -41.39 -25.39
CA LEU A 357 56.57 -40.78 -25.52
C LEU A 357 55.55 -41.38 -24.53
N ALA A 358 55.70 -42.68 -24.20
CA ALA A 358 54.83 -43.36 -23.25
C ALA A 358 55.03 -42.85 -21.80
N ASP A 359 56.21 -42.31 -21.49
CA ASP A 359 56.55 -41.69 -20.21
C ASP A 359 56.21 -40.18 -20.19
N GLY A 360 55.59 -39.66 -21.25
CA GLY A 360 55.15 -38.27 -21.37
C GLY A 360 56.21 -37.33 -21.94
N ASP A 361 57.32 -37.83 -22.47
CA ASP A 361 58.31 -36.99 -23.15
C ASP A 361 57.80 -36.57 -24.53
N LEU A 362 57.27 -35.35 -24.61
CA LEU A 362 56.83 -34.76 -25.87
C LEU A 362 57.99 -34.08 -26.60
N THR A 363 59.25 -34.14 -26.15
CA THR A 363 60.39 -33.55 -26.87
C THR A 363 60.90 -34.43 -28.01
N VAL A 364 60.52 -35.72 -28.00
CA VAL A 364 60.95 -36.71 -29.00
C VAL A 364 60.30 -36.48 -30.37
N GLN A 365 61.01 -36.93 -31.42
CA GLN A 365 60.52 -36.96 -32.80
C GLN A 365 60.93 -38.29 -33.43
N ALA A 366 59.98 -38.97 -34.06
CA ALA A 366 60.25 -40.17 -34.83
C ALA A 366 60.91 -39.82 -36.17
N THR A 367 61.93 -40.56 -36.57
CA THR A 367 62.67 -40.32 -37.82
C THR A 367 61.82 -40.74 -39.02
N VAL A 368 61.47 -39.81 -39.90
CA VAL A 368 60.70 -40.10 -41.12
C VAL A 368 61.62 -40.68 -42.20
N THR A 369 61.41 -41.94 -42.57
CA THR A 369 62.16 -42.64 -43.63
C THR A 369 61.28 -42.90 -44.86
N GLU A 370 61.85 -43.22 -46.02
CA GLU A 370 61.09 -43.57 -47.25
C GLU A 370 60.44 -44.97 -47.22
N ASP A 371 60.63 -45.73 -46.12
CA ASP A 371 60.10 -47.07 -45.94
C ASP A 371 58.62 -47.07 -45.49
N PHE A 372 57.98 -48.24 -45.44
CA PHE A 372 56.56 -48.39 -45.04
C PHE A 372 56.21 -47.77 -43.67
N THR A 373 57.19 -47.62 -42.76
CA THR A 373 57.00 -46.98 -41.45
C THR A 373 57.06 -45.46 -41.48
N GLY A 374 57.52 -44.82 -42.56
CA GLY A 374 57.63 -43.36 -42.68
C GLY A 374 56.30 -42.63 -42.50
N ALA A 375 55.23 -43.13 -43.13
CA ALA A 375 53.88 -42.57 -42.97
C ALA A 375 53.33 -42.74 -41.53
N ILE A 376 53.80 -43.77 -40.80
CA ILE A 376 53.43 -44.00 -39.40
C ILE A 376 54.21 -43.03 -38.49
N ALA A 377 55.52 -42.87 -38.74
CA ALA A 377 56.36 -41.89 -38.04
C ALA A 377 55.82 -40.45 -38.21
N ASP A 378 55.41 -40.09 -39.43
CA ASP A 378 54.80 -38.79 -39.73
C ASP A 378 53.47 -38.58 -38.99
N SER A 379 52.60 -39.61 -38.96
CA SER A 379 51.34 -39.57 -38.20
C SER A 379 51.56 -39.49 -36.68
N ILE A 380 52.62 -40.12 -36.17
CA ILE A 380 53.01 -40.03 -34.76
C ILE A 380 53.55 -38.64 -34.44
N ASN A 381 54.44 -38.08 -35.26
CA ASN A 381 54.95 -36.72 -35.09
C ASN A 381 53.81 -35.69 -35.11
N TYR A 382 52.87 -35.81 -36.06
CA TYR A 382 51.66 -34.98 -36.06
C TYR A 382 50.85 -35.13 -34.77
N SER A 383 50.72 -36.34 -34.24
CA SER A 383 50.03 -36.58 -32.96
C SER A 383 50.79 -35.98 -31.77
N ILE A 384 52.13 -36.05 -31.76
CA ILE A 384 52.98 -35.42 -30.75
C ILE A 384 52.81 -33.90 -30.80
N ASP A 385 52.81 -33.29 -31.98
CA ASP A 385 52.60 -31.84 -32.14
C ASP A 385 51.21 -31.40 -31.68
N GLN A 386 50.16 -32.17 -32.01
CA GLN A 386 48.81 -31.91 -31.49
C GLN A 386 48.71 -32.11 -29.97
N LEU A 387 49.44 -33.07 -29.40
CA LEU A 387 49.53 -33.24 -27.94
C LEU A 387 50.31 -32.10 -27.27
N ARG A 388 51.38 -31.58 -27.88
CA ARG A 388 52.12 -30.40 -27.41
C ARG A 388 51.19 -29.19 -27.34
N GLU A 389 50.51 -28.88 -28.44
CA GLU A 389 49.57 -27.76 -28.53
C GLU A 389 48.45 -27.89 -27.49
N LEU A 390 47.93 -29.10 -27.29
CA LEU A 390 46.92 -29.38 -26.26
C LEU A 390 47.45 -29.18 -24.84
N VAL A 391 48.62 -29.72 -24.51
CA VAL A 391 49.24 -29.58 -23.17
C VAL A 391 49.56 -28.12 -22.86
N GLU A 392 50.09 -27.39 -23.84
CA GLU A 392 50.36 -25.95 -23.73
C GLU A 392 49.06 -25.17 -23.48
N THR A 393 48.04 -25.41 -24.30
CA THR A 393 46.71 -24.78 -24.16
C THR A 393 46.09 -25.08 -22.80
N ILE A 394 46.18 -26.31 -22.30
CA ILE A 394 45.68 -26.69 -20.97
C ILE A 394 46.46 -25.96 -19.88
N ASN A 395 47.78 -25.84 -19.98
CA ASN A 395 48.60 -25.14 -18.98
C ASN A 395 48.25 -23.64 -18.94
N GLN A 396 48.20 -22.98 -20.11
CA GLN A 396 47.79 -21.58 -20.22
C GLN A 396 46.37 -21.36 -19.67
N THR A 397 45.42 -22.22 -20.04
CA THR A 397 44.03 -22.14 -19.55
C THR A 397 43.97 -22.35 -18.03
N ALA A 398 44.71 -23.31 -17.47
CA ALA A 398 44.76 -23.54 -16.04
C ALA A 398 45.32 -22.34 -15.26
N VAL A 399 46.33 -21.66 -15.80
CA VAL A 399 46.87 -20.41 -15.21
C VAL A 399 45.82 -19.29 -15.25
N GLN A 400 45.13 -19.11 -16.37
CA GLN A 400 44.08 -18.11 -16.50
C GLN A 400 42.90 -18.38 -15.55
N VAL A 401 42.46 -19.63 -15.44
CA VAL A 401 41.39 -20.04 -14.50
C VAL A 401 41.82 -19.81 -13.05
N ALA A 402 43.06 -20.15 -12.68
CA ALA A 402 43.56 -19.91 -11.32
C ALA A 402 43.61 -18.40 -10.98
N ALA A 403 44.04 -17.55 -11.91
CA ALA A 403 44.05 -16.10 -11.73
C ALA A 403 42.63 -15.53 -11.59
N ALA A 404 41.71 -15.90 -12.49
CA ALA A 404 40.31 -15.47 -12.43
C ALA A 404 39.60 -15.96 -11.16
N ALA A 405 39.93 -17.16 -10.69
CA ALA A 405 39.44 -17.68 -9.42
C ALA A 405 39.96 -16.84 -8.25
N GLN A 406 41.25 -16.51 -8.19
CA GLN A 406 41.78 -15.65 -7.12
C GLN A 406 41.12 -14.26 -7.10
N GLU A 407 40.96 -13.62 -8.26
CA GLU A 407 40.27 -12.33 -8.36
C GLU A 407 38.81 -12.41 -7.89
N SER A 408 38.11 -13.49 -8.26
CA SER A 408 36.73 -13.73 -7.84
C SER A 408 36.64 -13.99 -6.33
N GLN A 409 37.65 -14.66 -5.75
CA GLN A 409 37.76 -14.93 -4.31
C GLN A 409 37.89 -13.63 -3.51
N ASP A 410 38.77 -12.74 -3.97
CA ASP A 410 39.01 -11.45 -3.34
C ASP A 410 37.74 -10.58 -3.40
N THR A 411 37.09 -10.56 -4.56
CA THR A 411 35.80 -9.87 -4.76
C THR A 411 34.71 -10.40 -3.82
N ALA A 412 34.60 -11.72 -3.67
CA ALA A 412 33.65 -12.32 -2.75
C ALA A 412 33.97 -11.95 -1.30
N THR A 413 35.24 -11.90 -0.91
CA THR A 413 35.64 -11.52 0.45
C THR A 413 35.25 -10.07 0.76
N VAL A 414 35.55 -9.14 -0.15
CA VAL A 414 35.16 -7.72 -0.03
C VAL A 414 33.64 -7.57 0.04
N LEU A 415 32.89 -8.33 -0.76
CA LEU A 415 31.43 -8.29 -0.74
C LEU A 415 30.84 -8.82 0.58
N ALA A 416 31.47 -9.82 1.20
CA ALA A 416 31.07 -10.32 2.51
C ALA A 416 31.30 -9.28 3.61
N GLU A 417 32.44 -8.59 3.60
CA GLU A 417 32.75 -7.49 4.52
C GLU A 417 31.77 -6.30 4.33
N ALA A 418 31.49 -5.93 3.08
CA ALA A 418 30.53 -4.88 2.75
C ALA A 418 29.11 -5.25 3.23
N SER A 419 28.71 -6.51 3.11
CA SER A 419 27.42 -7.01 3.59
C SER A 419 27.32 -6.92 5.12
N GLU A 420 28.39 -7.22 5.84
CA GLU A 420 28.43 -7.08 7.30
C GLU A 420 28.29 -5.60 7.72
N HIS A 421 29.01 -4.69 7.06
CA HIS A 421 28.86 -3.26 7.32
C HIS A 421 27.43 -2.78 7.00
N GLN A 422 26.84 -3.25 5.91
CA GLN A 422 25.46 -2.93 5.55
C GLN A 422 24.47 -3.41 6.63
N ALA A 423 24.70 -4.60 7.21
CA ALA A 423 23.86 -5.12 8.31
C ALA A 423 23.90 -4.21 9.56
N GLN A 424 25.06 -3.61 9.86
CA GLN A 424 25.20 -2.66 10.97
C GLN A 424 24.44 -1.36 10.72
N GLU A 425 24.53 -0.82 9.51
CA GLU A 425 23.79 0.38 9.10
C GLU A 425 22.27 0.16 9.14
N ILE A 426 21.79 -1.01 8.70
CA ILE A 426 20.37 -1.37 8.78
C ILE A 426 19.90 -1.46 10.23
N ALA A 427 20.70 -2.03 11.13
CA ALA A 427 20.39 -2.08 12.55
C ALA A 427 20.29 -0.67 13.16
N GLY A 428 21.22 0.23 12.80
CA GLY A 428 21.18 1.64 13.22
C GLY A 428 19.95 2.38 12.69
N ALA A 429 19.61 2.20 11.41
CA ALA A 429 18.41 2.77 10.80
C ALA A 429 17.13 2.25 11.48
N SER A 430 17.07 0.95 11.77
CA SER A 430 15.92 0.32 12.46
C SER A 430 15.71 0.90 13.85
N ALA A 431 16.78 1.14 14.60
CA ALA A 431 16.71 1.77 15.91
C ALA A 431 16.16 3.22 15.81
N ALA A 432 16.66 4.01 14.86
CA ALA A 432 16.19 5.38 14.64
C ALA A 432 14.71 5.43 14.23
N ILE A 433 14.24 4.49 13.41
CA ILE A 433 12.83 4.36 13.03
C ILE A 433 11.96 4.03 14.26
N ASN A 434 12.45 3.18 15.16
CA ASN A 434 11.73 2.84 16.39
C ASN A 434 11.61 4.05 17.33
N GLU A 435 12.68 4.83 17.50
CA GLU A 435 12.63 6.10 18.24
C GLU A 435 11.66 7.10 17.60
N MET A 436 11.65 7.18 16.26
CA MET A 436 10.71 8.02 15.52
C MET A 436 9.27 7.60 15.79
N ALA A 437 8.96 6.30 15.81
CA ALA A 437 7.63 5.79 16.12
C ALA A 437 7.16 6.21 17.52
N VAL A 438 8.04 6.14 18.52
CA VAL A 438 7.75 6.61 19.90
C VAL A 438 7.49 8.11 19.92
N SER A 439 8.31 8.90 19.22
CA SER A 439 8.13 10.36 19.14
C SER A 439 6.80 10.74 18.47
N ILE A 440 6.41 10.03 17.41
CA ILE A 440 5.13 10.24 16.73
C ILE A 440 3.94 9.93 17.65
N ASP A 441 4.02 8.87 18.44
CA ASP A 441 2.99 8.54 19.42
C ASP A 441 2.84 9.63 20.49
N GLN A 442 3.96 10.18 20.97
CA GLN A 442 3.98 11.33 21.87
C GLN A 442 3.32 12.57 21.23
N VAL A 443 3.61 12.87 19.96
CA VAL A 443 2.99 13.97 19.22
C VAL A 443 1.48 13.76 19.09
N SER A 444 1.03 12.54 18.78
CA SER A 444 -0.39 12.20 18.70
C SER A 444 -1.09 12.41 20.05
N THR A 445 -0.47 12.00 21.15
CA THR A 445 -0.98 12.20 22.51
C THR A 445 -1.08 13.69 22.87
N ASN A 446 -0.01 14.46 22.61
CA ASN A 446 0.01 15.90 22.85
C ASN A 446 -1.04 16.64 22.01
N ALA A 447 -1.28 16.21 20.78
CA ALA A 447 -2.34 16.73 19.93
C ALA A 447 -3.72 16.44 20.57
N SER A 448 -3.98 15.21 21.01
CA SER A 448 -5.25 14.88 21.67
C SER A 448 -5.50 15.74 22.92
N GLU A 449 -4.48 15.97 23.75
CA GLU A 449 -4.60 16.83 24.93
C GLU A 449 -4.85 18.30 24.54
N SER A 450 -4.15 18.79 23.50
CA SER A 450 -4.31 20.16 23.01
C SER A 450 -5.72 20.39 22.44
N THR A 451 -6.32 19.41 21.77
CA THR A 451 -7.72 19.49 21.31
C THR A 451 -8.66 19.66 22.49
N ALA A 452 -8.50 18.88 23.56
CA ALA A 452 -9.33 19.00 24.76
C ALA A 452 -9.20 20.38 25.42
N VAL A 453 -8.00 20.97 25.42
CA VAL A 453 -7.77 22.35 25.89
C VAL A 453 -8.47 23.37 24.99
N ALA A 454 -8.40 23.22 23.67
CA ALA A 454 -9.07 24.11 22.71
C ALA A 454 -10.60 24.06 22.85
N GLU A 455 -11.18 22.86 22.97
CA GLU A 455 -12.62 22.66 23.21
C GLU A 455 -13.06 23.30 24.53
N ARG A 456 -12.24 23.16 25.59
CA ARG A 456 -12.50 23.81 26.87
C ARG A 456 -12.46 25.33 26.74
N SER A 457 -11.54 25.89 25.96
CA SER A 457 -11.48 27.33 25.68
C SER A 457 -12.74 27.83 24.96
N VAL A 458 -13.25 27.07 23.97
CA VAL A 458 -14.53 27.36 23.30
C VAL A 458 -15.69 27.41 24.30
N ALA A 459 -15.76 26.45 25.22
CA ALA A 459 -16.80 26.41 26.24
C ALA A 459 -16.70 27.61 27.21
N ILE A 460 -15.49 28.01 27.60
CA ILE A 460 -15.27 29.18 28.46
C ILE A 460 -15.64 30.48 27.73
N ALA A 461 -15.25 30.63 26.46
CA ALA A 461 -15.59 31.79 25.65
C ALA A 461 -17.11 31.94 25.47
N ASN A 462 -17.81 30.85 25.14
CA ASN A 462 -19.27 30.81 25.05
C ASN A 462 -19.96 31.23 26.36
N LYS A 463 -19.49 30.68 27.50
CA LYS A 463 -20.00 31.07 28.81
C LYS A 463 -19.73 32.55 29.10
N GLY A 464 -18.55 33.05 28.76
CA GLY A 464 -18.19 34.47 28.87
C GLY A 464 -19.13 35.36 28.04
N ASN A 465 -19.40 34.97 26.79
CA ASN A 465 -20.32 35.68 25.90
C ASN A 465 -21.73 35.77 26.50
N GLN A 466 -22.21 34.67 27.09
CA GLN A 466 -23.51 34.67 27.77
C GLN A 466 -23.54 35.62 28.98
N VAL A 467 -22.46 35.68 29.78
CA VAL A 467 -22.36 36.61 30.92
C VAL A 467 -22.34 38.07 30.44
N VAL A 468 -21.60 38.37 29.37
CA VAL A 468 -21.57 39.69 28.74
C VAL A 468 -22.95 40.09 28.22
N HIS A 469 -23.64 39.19 27.52
CA HIS A 469 -24.99 39.43 27.01
C HIS A 469 -25.98 39.76 28.13
N ASN A 470 -25.95 38.98 29.23
CA ASN A 470 -26.76 39.26 30.41
C ASN A 470 -26.42 40.62 31.05
N THR A 471 -25.14 41.03 31.00
CA THR A 471 -24.69 42.33 31.50
C THR A 471 -25.26 43.47 30.65
N ILE A 472 -25.28 43.32 29.33
CA ILE A 472 -25.87 44.30 28.40
C ILE A 472 -27.37 44.46 28.66
N ILE A 473 -28.10 43.35 28.80
CA ILE A 473 -29.53 43.37 29.17
C ILE A 473 -29.74 44.11 30.52
N GLY A 474 -28.87 43.85 31.50
CA GLY A 474 -28.89 44.54 32.78
C GLY A 474 -28.69 46.06 32.64
N MET A 475 -27.75 46.49 31.80
CA MET A 475 -27.50 47.92 31.52
C MET A 475 -28.69 48.58 30.81
N ASP A 476 -29.34 47.89 29.87
CA ASP A 476 -30.54 48.39 29.21
C ASP A 476 -31.70 48.58 30.20
N SER A 477 -31.89 47.63 31.14
CA SER A 477 -32.88 47.74 32.20
C SER A 477 -32.59 48.91 33.15
N ILE A 478 -31.32 49.12 33.52
CA ILE A 478 -30.89 50.28 34.32
C ILE A 478 -31.19 51.58 33.56
N ARG A 479 -30.89 51.65 32.26
CA ARG A 479 -31.18 52.82 31.42
C ARG A 479 -32.67 53.15 31.41
N GLU A 480 -33.53 52.16 31.22
CA GLU A 480 -34.99 52.35 31.24
C GLU A 480 -35.47 52.87 32.61
N GLN A 481 -34.98 52.29 33.69
CA GLN A 481 -35.32 52.71 35.05
C GLN A 481 -34.88 54.16 35.34
N ILE A 482 -33.69 54.56 34.87
CA ILE A 482 -33.21 55.94 34.99
C ILE A 482 -34.10 56.90 34.21
N GLN A 483 -34.47 56.57 32.97
CA GLN A 483 -35.36 57.40 32.15
C GLN A 483 -36.74 57.59 32.79
N ASP A 484 -37.30 56.53 33.36
CA ASP A 484 -38.58 56.62 34.06
C ASP A 484 -38.49 57.42 35.35
N THR A 485 -37.37 57.32 36.06
CA THR A 485 -37.12 58.15 37.24
C THR A 485 -36.94 59.62 36.85
N ALA A 486 -36.24 59.91 35.75
CA ALA A 486 -36.07 61.27 35.22
C ALA A 486 -37.41 61.90 34.84
N LYS A 487 -38.32 61.14 34.20
CA LYS A 487 -39.70 61.60 33.92
C LYS A 487 -40.47 61.93 35.20
N ARG A 488 -40.32 61.12 36.26
CA ARG A 488 -40.98 61.36 37.56
C ARG A 488 -40.44 62.64 38.22
N ILE A 489 -39.13 62.84 38.22
CA ILE A 489 -38.50 64.05 38.78
C ILE A 489 -38.89 65.28 37.97
N LYS A 490 -38.95 65.19 36.64
CA LYS A 490 -39.41 66.29 35.79
C LYS A 490 -40.84 66.73 36.12
N ARG A 491 -41.76 65.77 36.27
CA ARG A 491 -43.13 66.06 36.73
C ARG A 491 -43.17 66.67 38.13
N LEU A 492 -42.27 66.25 39.02
CA LEU A 492 -42.14 66.86 40.35
C LEU A 492 -41.68 68.32 40.23
N GLY A 493 -40.69 68.61 39.37
CA GLY A 493 -40.24 69.96 39.07
C GLY A 493 -41.35 70.85 38.49
N GLU A 494 -42.13 70.32 37.55
CA GLU A 494 -43.33 71.00 36.99
C GLU A 494 -44.37 71.28 38.10
N SER A 495 -44.67 70.29 38.95
CA SER A 495 -45.61 70.46 40.08
C SER A 495 -45.08 71.49 41.10
N SER A 496 -43.78 71.51 41.37
CA SER A 496 -43.15 72.51 42.24
C SER A 496 -43.19 73.90 41.63
N GLN A 497 -43.12 74.04 40.30
CA GLN A 497 -43.33 75.32 39.63
C GLN A 497 -44.78 75.82 39.82
N GLU A 498 -45.77 74.96 39.60
CA GLU A 498 -47.19 75.32 39.84
C GLU A 498 -47.44 75.74 41.29
N ILE A 499 -46.84 75.03 42.26
CA ILE A 499 -46.92 75.41 43.68
C ILE A 499 -46.25 76.77 43.90
N GLY A 500 -45.10 77.04 43.28
CA GLY A 500 -44.42 78.34 43.36
C GLY A 500 -45.31 79.49 42.86
N ASP A 501 -45.98 79.30 41.73
CA ASP A 501 -46.90 80.29 41.16
C ASP A 501 -48.10 80.55 42.09
N ILE A 502 -48.66 79.50 42.70
CA ILE A 502 -49.74 79.60 43.70
C ILE A 502 -49.27 80.35 44.95
N VAL A 503 -48.08 80.02 45.46
CA VAL A 503 -47.51 80.68 46.65
C VAL A 503 -47.26 82.16 46.39
N GLY A 504 -46.78 82.52 45.18
CA GLY A 504 -46.67 83.90 44.73
C GLY A 504 -48.01 84.62 44.75
N LEU A 505 -49.06 84.02 44.18
CA LEU A 505 -50.42 84.57 44.22
C LEU A 505 -50.95 84.74 45.66
N ILE A 506 -50.70 83.78 46.55
CA ILE A 506 -51.13 83.89 47.95
C ILE A 506 -50.37 85.03 48.65
N ASN A 507 -49.08 85.21 48.36
CA ASN A 507 -48.33 86.35 48.89
C ASN A 507 -48.92 87.68 48.39
N ASP A 508 -49.28 87.77 47.10
CA ASP A 508 -49.93 88.97 46.53
C ASP A 508 -51.29 89.24 47.20
N ILE A 509 -52.10 88.20 47.46
CA ILE A 509 -53.37 88.30 48.20
C ILE A 509 -53.12 88.75 49.64
N ALA A 510 -52.11 88.21 50.32
CA ALA A 510 -51.74 88.60 51.67
C ALA A 510 -51.31 90.07 51.71
N ASP A 511 -50.49 90.52 50.76
CA ASP A 511 -50.06 91.92 50.64
C ASP A 511 -51.26 92.85 50.34
N GLN A 512 -52.18 92.45 49.44
CA GLN A 512 -53.43 93.19 49.20
C GLN A 512 -54.33 93.24 50.45
N THR A 513 -54.44 92.13 51.18
CA THR A 513 -55.24 92.04 52.41
C THR A 513 -54.64 92.90 53.51
N ASN A 514 -53.31 92.97 53.60
CA ASN A 514 -52.58 93.85 54.50
C ASN A 514 -52.89 95.33 54.20
N ILE A 515 -52.87 95.72 52.91
CA ILE A 515 -53.23 97.07 52.46
C ILE A 515 -54.70 97.40 52.73
N LEU A 516 -55.62 96.46 52.47
CA LEU A 516 -57.05 96.62 52.76
C LEU A 516 -57.33 96.76 54.26
N ALA A 517 -56.66 95.95 55.09
CA ALA A 517 -56.76 96.01 56.54
C ALA A 517 -56.22 97.34 57.09
N LEU A 518 -55.08 97.82 56.58
CA LEU A 518 -54.53 99.12 56.94
C LEU A 518 -55.50 100.27 56.56
N ASN A 519 -56.06 100.23 55.35
CA ASN A 519 -57.07 101.22 54.93
C ASN A 519 -58.33 101.19 55.80
N ALA A 520 -58.77 99.99 56.22
CA ALA A 520 -59.90 99.82 57.13
C ALA A 520 -59.57 100.32 58.55
N ALA A 521 -58.36 100.09 59.05
CA ALA A 521 -57.89 100.61 60.34
C ALA A 521 -57.83 102.15 60.34
N ILE A 522 -57.35 102.76 59.25
CA ILE A 522 -57.35 104.22 59.06
C ILE A 522 -58.79 104.76 59.06
N GLN A 523 -59.70 104.16 58.29
CA GLN A 523 -61.13 104.55 58.24
C GLN A 523 -61.83 104.38 59.61
N ALA A 524 -61.54 103.29 60.33
CA ALA A 524 -62.06 103.04 61.66
C ALA A 524 -61.54 104.06 62.68
N SER A 525 -60.27 104.49 62.57
CA SER A 525 -59.70 105.57 63.38
C SER A 525 -60.30 106.94 63.05
N MET A 526 -60.70 107.18 61.79
CA MET A 526 -61.39 108.41 61.39
C MET A 526 -62.84 108.50 61.93
N ALA A 527 -63.49 107.36 62.18
CA ALA A 527 -64.87 107.29 62.69
C ALA A 527 -65.00 107.47 64.23
N GLY A 528 -63.89 107.63 64.96
CA GLY A 528 -63.88 107.87 66.41
C GLY A 528 -64.47 106.72 67.23
N ASP A 529 -65.25 107.03 68.28
CA ASP A 529 -65.80 106.02 69.20
C ASP A 529 -66.72 104.98 68.53
N ALA A 530 -67.37 105.33 67.42
CA ALA A 530 -68.21 104.40 66.65
C ALA A 530 -67.41 103.35 65.85
N GLY A 531 -66.14 103.63 65.53
CA GLY A 531 -65.26 102.76 64.72
C GLY A 531 -64.40 101.78 65.54
N ARG A 532 -64.43 101.85 66.87
CA ARG A 532 -63.50 101.14 67.75
C ARG A 532 -63.56 99.61 67.64
N GLY A 533 -64.75 99.04 67.42
CA GLY A 533 -64.91 97.60 67.16
C GLY A 533 -64.37 97.17 65.79
N PHE A 534 -64.49 98.04 64.78
CA PHE A 534 -63.95 97.81 63.44
C PHE A 534 -62.42 97.93 63.41
N ALA A 535 -61.84 98.84 64.18
CA ALA A 535 -60.38 99.00 64.28
C ALA A 535 -59.69 97.73 64.82
N VAL A 536 -60.26 97.09 65.84
CA VAL A 536 -59.71 95.84 66.40
C VAL A 536 -59.75 94.69 65.39
N VAL A 537 -60.82 94.60 64.59
CA VAL A 537 -60.92 93.58 63.53
C VAL A 537 -59.90 93.88 62.42
N ALA A 538 -59.73 95.15 62.03
CA ALA A 538 -58.76 95.55 61.03
C ALA A 538 -57.31 95.23 61.45
N ASP A 539 -56.93 95.51 62.70
CA ASP A 539 -55.61 95.15 63.24
C ASP A 539 -55.37 93.63 63.24
N GLU A 540 -56.37 92.82 63.61
CA GLU A 540 -56.22 91.35 63.61
C GLU A 540 -56.13 90.79 62.17
N VAL A 541 -56.86 91.37 61.20
CA VAL A 541 -56.73 91.02 59.78
C VAL A 541 -55.36 91.42 59.24
N GLN A 542 -54.83 92.59 59.62
CA GLN A 542 -53.49 93.04 59.24
C GLN A 542 -52.43 92.06 59.77
N ARG A 543 -52.50 91.72 61.05
CA ARG A 543 -51.56 90.77 61.67
C ARG A 543 -51.65 89.37 61.07
N LEU A 544 -52.85 88.92 60.68
CA LEU A 544 -53.05 87.66 59.97
C LEU A 544 -52.44 87.70 58.57
N ALA A 545 -52.57 88.83 57.86
CA ALA A 545 -51.97 89.05 56.54
C ALA A 545 -50.45 89.05 56.61
N GLU A 546 -49.84 89.74 57.58
CA GLU A 546 -48.38 89.74 57.81
C GLU A 546 -47.86 88.34 58.15
N ARG A 547 -48.57 87.59 59.01
CA ARG A 547 -48.23 86.19 59.32
C ARG A 547 -48.36 85.28 58.10
N SER A 548 -49.37 85.51 57.26
CA SER A 548 -49.58 84.74 56.03
C SER A 548 -48.47 85.04 55.02
N SER A 549 -48.07 86.30 54.83
CA SER A 549 -46.94 86.71 53.99
C SER A 549 -45.61 86.12 54.48
N GLY A 550 -45.39 86.11 55.81
CA GLY A 550 -44.22 85.46 56.41
C GLY A 550 -44.17 83.96 56.15
N ALA A 551 -45.31 83.27 56.24
CA ALA A 551 -45.42 81.84 55.95
C ALA A 551 -45.26 81.52 54.45
N THR A 552 -45.85 82.32 53.56
CA THR A 552 -45.70 82.14 52.10
C THR A 552 -44.25 82.32 51.67
N LYS A 553 -43.51 83.30 52.21
CA LYS A 553 -42.07 83.46 51.92
C LYS A 553 -41.22 82.26 52.35
N GLN A 554 -41.56 81.63 53.49
CA GLN A 554 -40.90 80.39 53.91
C GLN A 554 -41.21 79.22 52.96
N ILE A 555 -42.46 79.10 52.53
CA ILE A 555 -42.87 78.09 51.55
C ILE A 555 -42.19 78.35 50.20
N GLU A 556 -42.12 79.59 49.75
CA GLU A 556 -41.44 79.98 48.51
C GLU A 556 -39.96 79.57 48.52
N ALA A 557 -39.26 79.80 49.64
CA ALA A 557 -37.88 79.37 49.81
C ALA A 557 -37.73 77.83 49.74
N LEU A 558 -38.65 77.08 50.36
CA LEU A 558 -38.69 75.62 50.29
C LEU A 558 -38.97 75.12 48.87
N VAL A 559 -39.93 75.72 48.18
CA VAL A 559 -40.27 75.37 46.79
C VAL A 559 -39.07 75.63 45.87
N LYS A 560 -38.37 76.75 46.03
CA LYS A 560 -37.17 77.08 45.26
C LYS A 560 -36.01 76.11 45.52
N ALA A 561 -35.87 75.64 46.77
CA ALA A 561 -34.92 74.57 47.09
C ALA A 561 -35.29 73.26 46.38
N ILE A 562 -36.57 72.85 46.44
CA ILE A 562 -37.05 71.65 45.72
C ILE A 562 -36.82 71.76 44.21
N GLN A 563 -37.09 72.93 43.60
CA GLN A 563 -36.82 73.18 42.18
C GLN A 563 -35.32 73.04 41.83
N THR A 564 -34.45 73.51 42.71
CA THR A 564 -32.99 73.40 42.52
C THR A 564 -32.55 71.94 42.63
N ASP A 565 -32.96 71.23 43.69
CA ASP A 565 -32.64 69.83 43.92
C ASP A 565 -33.18 68.91 42.80
N THR A 566 -34.39 69.18 42.31
CA THR A 566 -34.98 68.43 41.20
C THR A 566 -34.23 68.65 39.89
N ASN A 567 -33.79 69.88 39.60
CA ASN A 567 -32.97 70.17 38.43
C ASN A 567 -31.59 69.50 38.51
N GLU A 568 -30.92 69.56 39.67
CA GLU A 568 -29.65 68.85 39.89
C GLU A 568 -29.82 67.33 39.74
N ALA A 569 -30.91 66.76 40.25
CA ALA A 569 -31.20 65.34 40.09
C ALA A 569 -31.43 64.93 38.62
N VAL A 570 -32.07 65.77 37.81
CA VAL A 570 -32.21 65.53 36.35
C VAL A 570 -30.85 65.52 35.66
N ILE A 571 -29.99 66.50 35.94
CA ILE A 571 -28.63 66.56 35.37
C ILE A 571 -27.83 65.30 35.75
N SER A 572 -27.91 64.89 37.02
CA SER A 572 -27.26 63.66 37.49
C SER A 572 -27.78 62.40 36.78
N MET A 573 -29.08 62.33 36.49
CA MET A 573 -29.67 61.22 35.72
C MET A 573 -29.23 61.20 34.26
N GLU A 574 -29.11 62.35 33.60
CA GLU A 574 -28.57 62.45 32.24
C GLU A 574 -27.11 61.96 32.19
N GLN A 575 -26.29 62.39 33.15
CA GLN A 575 -24.90 61.93 33.25
C GLN A 575 -24.81 60.42 33.52
N THR A 576 -25.64 59.89 34.42
CA THR A 576 -25.69 58.45 34.71
C THR A 576 -26.15 57.65 33.49
N THR A 577 -27.09 58.19 32.71
CA THR A 577 -27.53 57.58 31.45
C THR A 577 -26.36 57.44 30.46
N SER A 578 -25.54 58.49 30.33
CA SER A 578 -24.33 58.46 29.49
C SER A 578 -23.34 57.39 29.94
N GLU A 579 -23.11 57.28 31.25
CA GLU A 579 -22.22 56.26 31.83
C GLU A 579 -22.73 54.82 31.61
N VAL A 580 -24.04 54.60 31.72
CA VAL A 580 -24.65 53.29 31.44
C VAL A 580 -24.51 52.92 29.97
N VAL A 581 -24.72 53.87 29.04
CA VAL A 581 -24.51 53.64 27.60
C VAL A 581 -23.05 53.30 27.31
N ARG A 582 -22.11 54.02 27.93
CA ARG A 582 -20.67 53.73 27.81
C ARG A 582 -20.33 52.35 28.38
N GLY A 583 -20.91 51.98 29.52
CA GLY A 583 -20.76 50.66 30.13
C GLY A 583 -21.28 49.53 29.24
N ALA A 584 -22.45 49.73 28.62
CA ALA A 584 -23.02 48.79 27.66
C ALA A 584 -22.13 48.62 26.41
N ALA A 585 -21.55 49.72 25.89
CA ALA A 585 -20.63 49.66 24.76
C ALA A 585 -19.35 48.87 25.10
N LEU A 586 -18.73 49.13 26.26
CA LEU A 586 -17.56 48.37 26.72
C LEU A 586 -17.86 46.87 26.92
N ALA A 587 -19.05 46.55 27.44
CA ALA A 587 -19.49 45.16 27.56
C ALA A 587 -19.64 44.52 26.17
N GLN A 588 -20.23 45.23 25.20
CA GLN A 588 -20.35 44.77 23.81
C GLN A 588 -18.98 44.48 23.19
N ASP A 589 -18.00 45.38 23.36
CA ASP A 589 -16.63 45.18 22.86
C ASP A 589 -15.98 43.92 23.47
N ALA A 590 -16.19 43.67 24.76
CA ALA A 590 -15.73 42.45 25.41
C ALA A 590 -16.40 41.19 24.84
N GLY A 591 -17.67 41.27 24.45
CA GLY A 591 -18.39 40.19 23.77
C GLY A 591 -17.78 39.87 22.40
N VAL A 592 -17.47 40.89 21.60
CA VAL A 592 -16.80 40.72 20.30
C VAL A 592 -15.44 40.03 20.46
N ALA A 593 -14.64 40.42 21.46
CA ALA A 593 -13.36 39.78 21.74
C ALA A 593 -13.50 38.30 22.15
N LEU A 594 -14.55 37.96 22.91
CA LEU A 594 -14.85 36.57 23.27
C LEU A 594 -15.30 35.73 22.07
N GLU A 595 -16.07 36.32 21.15
CA GLU A 595 -16.45 35.68 19.88
C GLU A 595 -15.21 35.40 19.00
N GLU A 596 -14.24 36.31 18.98
CA GLU A 596 -12.97 36.10 18.29
C GLU A 596 -12.15 34.96 18.91
N ILE A 597 -12.07 34.90 20.24
CA ILE A 597 -11.42 33.79 20.97
C ILE A 597 -12.10 32.46 20.65
N GLU A 598 -13.43 32.44 20.56
CA GLU A 598 -14.18 31.24 20.18
C GLU A 598 -13.78 30.76 18.78
N LYS A 599 -13.81 31.65 17.77
CA LYS A 599 -13.43 31.32 16.38
C LYS A 599 -12.00 30.82 16.28
N VAL A 600 -11.05 31.49 16.94
CA VAL A 600 -9.64 31.08 16.96
C VAL A 600 -9.48 29.73 17.64
N SER A 601 -10.18 29.47 18.74
CA SER A 601 -10.10 28.20 19.47
C SER A 601 -10.70 27.04 18.66
N GLN A 602 -11.79 27.27 17.93
CA GLN A 602 -12.36 26.27 17.00
C GLN A 602 -11.40 25.96 15.85
N SER A 603 -10.79 26.97 15.24
CA SER A 603 -9.77 26.80 14.20
C SER A 603 -8.56 26.01 14.73
N LEU A 604 -8.11 26.33 15.94
CA LEU A 604 -7.03 25.63 16.63
C LEU A 604 -7.35 24.14 16.83
N ALA A 605 -8.58 23.81 17.27
CA ALA A 605 -9.01 22.42 17.42
C ALA A 605 -8.97 21.66 16.07
N GLY A 606 -9.39 22.30 14.98
CA GLY A 606 -9.29 21.73 13.63
C GLY A 606 -7.85 21.48 13.17
N LEU A 607 -6.95 22.45 13.40
CA LEU A 607 -5.52 22.30 13.09
C LEU A 607 -4.88 21.17 13.89
N ILE A 608 -5.20 21.04 15.17
CA ILE A 608 -4.69 19.97 16.03
C ILE A 608 -5.22 18.60 15.57
N GLN A 609 -6.48 18.52 15.14
CA GLN A 609 -7.03 17.30 14.56
C GLN A 609 -6.25 16.86 13.30
N ASN A 610 -5.85 17.82 12.46
CA ASN A 610 -4.99 17.55 11.30
C ASN A 610 -3.61 17.05 11.73
N ILE A 611 -3.00 17.62 12.78
CA ILE A 611 -1.73 17.14 13.34
C ILE A 611 -1.88 15.69 13.84
N SER A 612 -2.95 15.37 14.55
CA SER A 612 -3.23 13.99 15.02
C SER A 612 -3.38 13.01 13.85
N ASN A 613 -4.05 13.42 12.77
CA ASN A 613 -4.20 12.59 11.57
C ASN A 613 -2.85 12.37 10.87
N ALA A 614 -2.05 13.43 10.71
CA ALA A 614 -0.72 13.36 10.13
C ALA A 614 0.22 12.48 10.96
N ALA A 615 0.18 12.59 12.29
CA ALA A 615 0.95 11.73 13.20
C ALA A 615 0.56 10.26 13.03
N ARG A 616 -0.74 9.93 12.96
CA ARG A 616 -1.20 8.55 12.70
C ARG A 616 -0.69 8.00 11.36
N GLN A 617 -0.71 8.81 10.30
CA GLN A 617 -0.16 8.42 9.00
C GLN A 617 1.36 8.22 9.04
N GLN A 618 2.10 9.09 9.74
CA GLN A 618 3.54 8.94 9.93
C GLN A 618 3.87 7.67 10.73
N SER A 619 3.08 7.33 11.76
CA SER A 619 3.26 6.11 12.55
C SER A 619 3.10 4.85 11.68
N SER A 620 2.06 4.82 10.85
CA SER A 620 1.88 3.74 9.87
C SER A 620 3.06 3.65 8.90
N SER A 621 3.56 4.79 8.42
CA SER A 621 4.71 4.84 7.51
C SER A 621 5.99 4.33 8.20
N ALA A 622 6.25 4.74 9.43
CA ALA A 622 7.38 4.26 10.23
C ALA A 622 7.31 2.74 10.45
N SER A 623 6.11 2.19 10.72
CA SER A 623 5.89 0.75 10.84
C SER A 623 6.23 0.01 9.52
N HIS A 624 5.79 0.54 8.37
CA HIS A 624 6.15 -0.02 7.07
C HIS A 624 7.65 0.04 6.77
N ILE A 625 8.32 1.15 7.10
CA ILE A 625 9.77 1.27 6.92
C ILE A 625 10.49 0.27 7.83
N SER A 626 10.07 0.12 9.09
CA SER A 626 10.62 -0.88 10.02
C SER A 626 10.49 -2.30 9.49
N SER A 627 9.31 -2.68 8.97
CA SER A 627 9.12 -3.98 8.32
C SER A 627 10.03 -4.14 7.10
N THR A 628 10.23 -3.09 6.31
CA THR A 628 11.12 -3.11 5.14
C THR A 628 12.57 -3.30 5.57
N MET A 629 13.03 -2.64 6.64
CA MET A 629 14.37 -2.83 7.17
C MET A 629 14.62 -4.26 7.64
N ASN A 630 13.63 -4.92 8.26
CA ASN A 630 13.73 -6.35 8.60
C ASN A 630 13.93 -7.24 7.36
N VAL A 631 13.22 -6.96 6.27
CA VAL A 631 13.40 -7.69 5.00
C VAL A 631 14.79 -7.43 4.40
N ILE A 632 15.25 -6.18 4.42
CA ILE A 632 16.60 -5.85 3.94
C ILE A 632 17.66 -6.56 4.80
N GLN A 633 17.50 -6.59 6.12
CA GLN A 633 18.39 -7.33 7.03
C GLN A 633 18.47 -8.82 6.66
N GLU A 634 17.34 -9.46 6.35
CA GLU A 634 17.30 -10.85 5.90
C GLU A 634 18.03 -11.05 4.57
N ILE A 635 17.77 -10.18 3.58
CA ILE A 635 18.45 -10.22 2.28
C ILE A 635 19.96 -10.02 2.44
N THR A 636 20.40 -9.09 3.29
CA THR A 636 21.82 -8.85 3.58
C THR A 636 22.45 -10.07 4.24
N SER A 637 21.75 -10.74 5.17
CA SER A 637 22.21 -11.99 5.79
C SER A 637 22.36 -13.12 4.75
N GLN A 638 21.36 -13.29 3.88
CA GLN A 638 21.42 -14.27 2.78
C GLN A 638 22.54 -13.95 1.79
N THR A 639 22.76 -12.67 1.49
CA THR A 639 23.83 -12.21 0.59
C THR A 639 25.20 -12.51 1.19
N SER A 640 25.41 -12.23 2.47
CA SER A 640 26.65 -12.56 3.18
C SER A 640 26.92 -14.07 3.18
N ALA A 641 25.90 -14.88 3.49
CA ALA A 641 25.99 -16.34 3.46
C ALA A 641 26.27 -16.90 2.06
N GLY A 642 25.57 -16.39 1.04
CA GLY A 642 25.76 -16.77 -0.36
C GLY A 642 27.15 -16.41 -0.85
N THR A 643 27.62 -15.20 -0.54
CA THR A 643 28.95 -14.74 -0.90
C THR A 643 30.04 -15.59 -0.25
N THR A 644 29.87 -15.96 1.02
CA THR A 644 30.79 -16.87 1.71
C THR A 644 30.83 -18.26 1.05
N ALA A 645 29.68 -18.77 0.59
CA ALA A 645 29.60 -20.04 -0.14
C ALA A 645 30.24 -19.96 -1.53
N THR A 646 30.06 -18.84 -2.24
CA THR A 646 30.70 -18.55 -3.52
C THR A 646 32.22 -18.49 -3.36
N ALA A 647 32.72 -17.79 -2.35
CA ALA A 647 34.14 -17.77 -2.00
C ALA A 647 34.66 -19.19 -1.76
N ARG A 648 33.95 -20.04 -0.99
CA ARG A 648 34.37 -21.44 -0.81
C ARG A 648 34.46 -22.21 -2.15
N SER A 649 33.47 -22.06 -3.02
CA SER A 649 33.41 -22.75 -4.31
C SER A 649 34.51 -22.29 -5.26
N ILE A 650 34.84 -21.00 -5.25
CA ILE A 650 35.95 -20.42 -6.01
C ILE A 650 37.29 -20.96 -5.51
N GLY A 651 37.46 -21.09 -4.18
CA GLY A 651 38.62 -21.74 -3.59
C GLY A 651 38.81 -23.19 -4.08
N GLU A 652 37.72 -23.95 -4.27
CA GLU A 652 37.78 -25.28 -4.86
C GLU A 652 38.14 -25.24 -6.36
N LEU A 653 37.65 -24.27 -7.13
CA LEU A 653 38.03 -24.08 -8.54
C LEU A 653 39.52 -23.75 -8.69
N ALA A 654 40.06 -22.87 -7.85
CA ALA A 654 41.49 -22.56 -7.82
C ALA A 654 42.33 -23.82 -7.53
N LYS A 655 41.85 -24.67 -6.62
CA LYS A 655 42.49 -25.97 -6.33
C LYS A 655 42.43 -26.93 -7.53
N LEU A 656 41.28 -27.06 -8.19
CA LEU A 656 41.13 -27.90 -9.40
C LEU A 656 42.04 -27.41 -10.53
N ALA A 657 42.13 -26.10 -10.76
CA ALA A 657 43.04 -25.53 -11.75
C ALA A 657 44.51 -25.87 -11.44
N SER A 658 44.90 -25.82 -10.16
CA SER A 658 46.22 -26.27 -9.72
C SER A 658 46.45 -27.77 -9.92
N GLU A 659 45.44 -28.61 -9.69
CA GLU A 659 45.51 -30.07 -9.92
C GLU A 659 45.57 -30.42 -11.42
N MET A 660 44.83 -29.70 -12.27
CA MET A 660 44.96 -29.80 -13.73
C MET A 660 46.38 -29.45 -14.17
N ARG A 661 46.92 -28.31 -13.71
CA ARG A 661 48.29 -27.90 -14.04
C ARG A 661 49.31 -28.95 -13.62
N ARG A 662 49.12 -29.59 -12.45
CA ARG A 662 49.98 -30.68 -11.97
C ARG A 662 49.84 -31.96 -12.80
N SER A 663 48.67 -32.22 -13.36
CA SER A 663 48.43 -33.41 -14.19
C SER A 663 49.10 -33.28 -15.57
N VAL A 664 49.15 -32.08 -16.14
CA VAL A 664 49.87 -31.81 -17.40
C VAL A 664 51.37 -31.56 -17.21
N SER A 665 51.85 -31.21 -16.02
CA SER A 665 53.29 -31.02 -15.77
C SER A 665 54.12 -32.30 -15.86
N GLY A 666 53.48 -33.47 -15.95
CA GLY A 666 54.16 -34.74 -16.23
C GLY A 666 54.61 -34.90 -17.68
N PHE A 667 54.13 -34.05 -18.60
CA PHE A 667 54.57 -34.05 -19.98
C PHE A 667 55.75 -33.09 -20.18
N ASN A 668 56.87 -33.58 -20.71
CA ASN A 668 58.04 -32.75 -21.00
C ASN A 668 57.85 -32.05 -22.35
N LEU A 669 57.75 -30.73 -22.32
CA LEU A 669 57.72 -29.90 -23.52
C LEU A 669 59.15 -29.48 -23.91
N PRO A 670 59.44 -29.30 -25.21
CA PRO A 670 60.75 -28.79 -25.62
C PRO A 670 60.94 -27.39 -25.05
N ASN A 671 62.11 -27.13 -24.46
CA ASN A 671 62.44 -25.80 -23.97
C ASN A 671 62.40 -24.82 -25.14
N GLU A 672 61.45 -23.89 -25.14
CA GLU A 672 61.47 -22.76 -26.07
C GLU A 672 62.76 -21.96 -25.85
N GLN A 673 63.61 -21.91 -26.88
CA GLN A 673 64.61 -20.85 -26.97
C GLN A 673 63.86 -19.53 -27.12
N PRO A 674 64.21 -18.49 -26.34
CA PRO A 674 63.60 -17.18 -26.52
C PRO A 674 63.94 -16.66 -27.92
N LEU A 675 62.93 -16.54 -28.78
CA LEU A 675 62.99 -15.69 -29.96
C LEU A 675 63.10 -14.25 -29.43
N GLY A 676 64.23 -13.61 -29.73
CA GLY A 676 64.60 -12.28 -29.23
C GLY A 676 63.77 -11.13 -29.78
#